data_AF-A0A945UTJ3-F1
#
_entry.id   AF-A0A945UTJ3-F1
#
_cell.length_a   1.000
_cell.length_b   1.000
_cell.length_c   1.000
_cell.angle_alpha   90.00
_cell.angle_beta   90.00
_cell.angle_gamma   90.00
#
_symmetry.space_group_name_H-M   'P 1'
#
loop_
_entity.id
_entity.type
_entity.pdbx_description
1 polymer ?
#
loop_
_entity_poly.entity_id
_entity_poly.type
_entity_poly.pdbx_seq_one_letter_code
_entity_poly.pdbx_strand_id
1 'polypeptide(L)'
;MLTAHADWFLPHNRKASSTGGSDIVVQSDGSFISTYLRPEVSTYTVESEWTGGTFHGLRLETLTHPSLPNSGPGWAPNGNYILSRIEVSYLASNNQEVSIPLAHAYTDHEQAGWSLKSTISGNDPETGWAIAGALNRVHQAYFAPKEPVFIPHGSRMRFTLQHGTPGFPDHQIGRFRLDTTNDPIDVISYFSTPLRRVVLDDSPLDPFELAVAADGRVYYIERLGAIKRSRPDRRDSITVGQLEVFSQLDDGLIGMTLDPNFMKNGWMYLCYSAPDASENRVSRFTIKADNLDLESERVLVRIPVQRDTPPCHTGGSLTFDTAGNLLISTGDNINPFESEGFNPADERPDRAIWDAQSTAGNTMDLRGKILRITPQDDGSYTIPSGNLFPPDAPMTRPEIFVMGCRNPFRISVDERTGTVYWGEVGPDARSLNPERGPPGYDEINQARTPGNFGWPFFISRNLPYRKFNYESLQAGESWDAASVRNNSPHNTGLKVLPPAQPSLISYTYSHSPDTPLLGVGGRCAMAGPVYYFDPHLESTVKLPVEFDRHLFFYDWMRGRVLAAKLDEDEQPISYRRILSGIGIRRPMDLELGPDGALYLIEWGTKYNGGNDDAAITRIEALPTGEVAENSLPITHTDDDAFTGEDYYKALAQGDPQNGESLLRNAHHLSCLNCHRLGEQGGVAGPSFNDVGKRLNAPALLEAILYPTRTISPGYGIISLTKTDHNLVSGVLIEETETALKIDTPDRGSTTIPLGEIAERSGLMSTMPAFKGVLTPTEAADLVAFLGSLKASQ
;
A
#
# COMPACT_ATOMS: atom_id res chain seq x y z
N MET A 1 -15.50 -7.74 16.64
CA MET A 1 -14.11 -7.30 16.90
C MET A 1 -13.67 -6.51 15.67
N LEU A 2 -13.51 -5.19 15.74
CA LEU A 2 -12.98 -4.42 14.61
C LEU A 2 -11.47 -4.53 14.61
N THR A 3 -10.90 -4.82 13.44
CA THR A 3 -9.58 -4.32 13.09
C THR A 3 -9.81 -2.97 12.40
N ALA A 4 -9.42 -1.87 13.04
CA ALA A 4 -9.56 -0.56 12.43
C ALA A 4 -8.60 -0.44 11.24
N HIS A 5 -9.17 -0.21 10.06
CA HIS A 5 -8.45 -0.27 8.79
C HIS A 5 -7.58 0.97 8.49
N ALA A 6 -7.63 1.99 9.34
CA ALA A 6 -6.80 3.20 9.27
C ALA A 6 -5.43 3.00 9.94
N ASP A 7 -4.40 3.68 9.45
CA ASP A 7 -3.12 3.80 10.16
C ASP A 7 -3.33 4.68 11.41
N TRP A 8 -3.16 4.09 12.60
CA TRP A 8 -3.29 4.77 13.89
C TRP A 8 -1.92 5.11 14.45
N PHE A 9 -1.75 6.36 14.84
CA PHE A 9 -0.49 6.89 15.34
C PHE A 9 -0.63 7.30 16.80
N LEU A 10 0.37 6.90 17.60
CA LEU A 10 0.50 7.38 18.96
C LEU A 10 0.80 8.90 18.96
N PRO A 11 0.10 9.68 19.79
CA PRO A 11 0.42 11.09 19.95
C PRO A 11 1.85 11.28 20.46
N HIS A 12 2.59 12.18 19.81
CA HIS A 12 4.00 12.47 20.11
C HIS A 12 4.15 13.33 21.38
N ASN A 13 5.25 13.16 22.12
CA ASN A 13 5.59 13.96 23.32
C ASN A 13 4.45 14.06 24.35
N ARG A 14 3.73 12.96 24.55
CA ARG A 14 2.51 12.89 25.34
C ARG A 14 2.74 13.07 26.85
N LYS A 15 1.88 13.87 27.48
CA LYS A 15 1.79 14.03 28.94
C LYS A 15 0.33 13.98 29.34
N ALA A 16 0.05 13.47 30.53
CA ALA A 16 -1.31 13.42 31.06
C ALA A 16 -1.38 14.03 32.46
N SER A 17 -2.52 14.62 32.79
CA SER A 17 -2.82 15.15 34.12
C SER A 17 -4.28 14.91 34.48
N SER A 18 -4.62 15.00 35.77
CA SER A 18 -6.00 14.84 36.27
C SER A 18 -6.42 16.02 37.15
N THR A 19 -7.67 16.46 37.04
CA THR A 19 -8.27 17.41 38.00
C THR A 19 -8.68 16.76 39.32
N GLY A 20 -8.83 15.43 39.35
CA GLY A 20 -9.21 14.65 40.54
C GLY A 20 -8.04 14.25 41.44
N GLY A 21 -6.82 14.75 41.14
CA GLY A 21 -5.59 14.46 41.89
C GLY A 21 -4.89 13.14 41.52
N SER A 22 -5.46 12.33 40.61
CA SER A 22 -4.83 11.08 40.18
C SER A 22 -3.56 11.39 39.41
N ASP A 23 -2.46 10.74 39.78
CA ASP A 23 -1.26 10.71 38.96
C ASP A 23 -1.56 9.86 37.72
N ILE A 24 -1.17 10.33 36.54
CA ILE A 24 -1.33 9.59 35.28
C ILE A 24 0.06 9.33 34.70
N VAL A 25 0.48 8.07 34.74
CA VAL A 25 1.83 7.65 34.36
C VAL A 25 1.82 7.04 32.97
N VAL A 26 2.63 7.60 32.07
CA VAL A 26 2.87 7.06 30.73
C VAL A 26 3.65 5.75 30.83
N GLN A 27 3.18 4.72 30.13
CA GLN A 27 3.80 3.41 30.05
C GLN A 27 4.67 3.28 28.78
N SER A 28 5.52 2.26 28.73
CA SER A 28 6.43 2.00 27.60
C SER A 28 5.69 1.71 26.29
N ASP A 29 4.52 1.07 26.35
CA ASP A 29 3.64 0.79 25.20
C ASP A 29 2.77 1.99 24.74
N GLY A 30 3.03 3.15 25.35
CA GLY A 30 2.30 4.39 25.09
C GLY A 30 0.91 4.52 25.70
N SER A 31 0.47 3.53 26.45
CA SER A 31 -0.69 3.67 27.32
C SER A 31 -0.40 4.56 28.53
N PHE A 32 -1.45 4.95 29.23
CA PHE A 32 -1.45 5.68 30.48
C PHE A 32 -2.10 4.82 31.55
N ILE A 33 -1.55 4.82 32.76
CA ILE A 33 -2.21 4.25 33.93
C ILE A 33 -2.43 5.34 34.97
N SER A 34 -3.66 5.49 35.44
CA SER A 34 -4.02 6.42 36.51
C SER A 34 -3.81 5.77 37.87
N THR A 35 -3.51 6.56 38.91
CA THR A 35 -3.61 6.09 40.30
C THR A 35 -5.04 6.15 40.80
N TYR A 36 -5.40 5.16 41.63
CA TYR A 36 -6.71 5.13 42.24
C TYR A 36 -6.89 6.28 43.22
N LEU A 37 -7.87 7.13 42.93
CA LEU A 37 -8.44 8.09 43.85
C LEU A 37 -9.95 8.07 43.65
N ARG A 38 -10.68 8.55 44.65
CA ARG A 38 -12.15 8.55 44.68
C ARG A 38 -12.73 9.98 44.63
N PRO A 39 -12.42 10.79 43.61
CA PRO A 39 -13.06 12.09 43.45
C PRO A 39 -14.49 11.91 42.90
N GLU A 40 -15.42 12.79 43.28
CA GLU A 40 -16.76 12.83 42.69
C GLU A 40 -16.72 13.15 41.18
N VAL A 41 -15.77 13.98 40.76
CA VAL A 41 -15.51 14.31 39.35
C VAL A 41 -14.01 14.32 39.09
N SER A 42 -13.59 13.71 37.99
CA SER A 42 -12.22 13.70 37.52
C SER A 42 -12.15 13.87 36.00
N THR A 43 -11.32 14.79 35.56
CA THR A 43 -11.02 15.00 34.14
C THR A 43 -9.59 14.63 33.88
N TYR A 44 -9.36 13.70 32.95
CA TYR A 44 -8.03 13.38 32.44
C TYR A 44 -7.76 14.22 31.21
N THR A 45 -6.64 14.95 31.23
CA THR A 45 -6.20 15.78 30.11
C THR A 45 -4.90 15.21 29.59
N VAL A 46 -4.91 14.72 28.35
CA VAL A 46 -3.72 14.31 27.61
C VAL A 46 -3.34 15.44 26.65
N GLU A 47 -2.10 15.92 26.74
CA GLU A 47 -1.53 16.85 25.79
C GLU A 47 -0.44 16.16 24.98
N SER A 48 -0.38 16.48 23.69
CA SER A 48 0.62 15.93 22.77
C SER A 48 0.99 16.93 21.68
N GLU A 49 2.13 16.70 21.04
CA GLU A 49 2.53 17.44 19.85
C GLU A 49 1.90 16.83 18.60
N TRP A 50 1.38 17.68 17.71
CA TRP A 50 0.86 17.29 16.41
C TRP A 50 1.96 17.35 15.36
N THR A 51 2.24 16.21 14.74
CA THR A 51 3.28 16.09 13.71
C THR A 51 2.82 16.49 12.31
N GLY A 52 1.69 17.20 12.20
CA GLY A 52 1.17 17.76 10.96
C GLY A 52 0.20 16.86 10.20
N GLY A 53 -0.61 17.48 9.35
CA GLY A 53 -1.61 16.81 8.51
C GLY A 53 -3.04 17.02 8.98
N THR A 54 -3.95 16.28 8.36
CA THR A 54 -5.39 16.38 8.62
C THR A 54 -5.79 15.37 9.68
N PHE A 55 -6.34 15.84 10.80
CA PHE A 55 -6.94 14.99 11.82
C PHE A 55 -8.27 14.44 11.31
N HIS A 56 -8.33 13.13 11.15
CA HIS A 56 -9.55 12.44 10.73
C HIS A 56 -10.24 11.72 11.90
N GLY A 57 -9.53 11.37 12.96
CA GLY A 57 -10.17 10.91 14.18
C GLY A 57 -9.25 10.40 15.27
N LEU A 58 -9.89 9.89 16.32
CA LEU A 58 -9.34 9.49 17.60
C LEU A 58 -9.79 8.07 17.94
N ARG A 59 -8.85 7.21 18.32
CA ARG A 59 -9.12 5.93 18.96
C ARG A 59 -8.78 6.04 20.43
N LEU A 60 -9.68 5.58 21.28
CA LEU A 60 -9.48 5.37 22.71
C LEU A 60 -9.53 3.87 22.99
N GLU A 61 -8.46 3.30 23.52
CA GLU A 61 -8.46 1.95 24.06
C GLU A 61 -8.49 2.01 25.58
N THR A 62 -9.29 1.16 26.23
CA THR A 62 -9.25 0.94 27.66
C THR A 62 -8.70 -0.46 27.93
N LEU A 63 -7.62 -0.52 28.69
CA LEU A 63 -6.71 -1.67 28.70
C LEU A 63 -6.74 -2.37 30.05
N THR A 64 -6.73 -3.70 30.03
CA THR A 64 -6.56 -4.51 31.25
C THR A 64 -5.19 -4.29 31.88
N HIS A 65 -5.11 -4.36 33.21
CA HIS A 65 -3.83 -4.35 33.91
C HIS A 65 -3.91 -5.09 35.25
N PRO A 66 -2.91 -5.90 35.64
CA PRO A 66 -2.95 -6.66 36.89
C PRO A 66 -3.12 -5.83 38.17
N SER A 67 -2.75 -4.54 38.14
CA SER A 67 -2.93 -3.64 39.29
C SER A 67 -4.34 -3.05 39.42
N LEU A 68 -5.23 -3.29 38.44
CA LEU A 68 -6.59 -2.79 38.43
C LEU A 68 -7.56 -3.87 38.97
N PRO A 69 -8.71 -3.49 39.54
CA PRO A 69 -9.72 -4.44 40.02
C PRO A 69 -10.09 -5.49 38.98
N ASN A 70 -10.05 -6.76 39.37
CA ASN A 70 -10.27 -7.93 38.51
C ASN A 70 -9.42 -7.97 37.23
N SER A 71 -8.26 -7.30 37.25
CA SER A 71 -7.44 -7.06 36.05
C SER A 71 -8.19 -6.36 34.92
N GLY A 72 -9.31 -5.69 35.22
CA GLY A 72 -10.11 -4.97 34.24
C GLY A 72 -9.53 -3.61 33.87
N PRO A 73 -10.21 -2.88 32.97
CA PRO A 73 -9.74 -1.59 32.48
C PRO A 73 -10.09 -0.39 33.37
N GLY A 74 -11.03 -0.54 34.32
CA GLY A 74 -11.52 0.53 35.19
C GLY A 74 -11.29 0.29 36.69
N TRP A 75 -11.47 1.35 37.47
CA TRP A 75 -11.26 1.34 38.92
C TRP A 75 -12.47 0.86 39.74
N ALA A 76 -13.64 0.63 39.11
CA ALA A 76 -14.77 0.10 39.84
C ALA A 76 -14.43 -1.31 40.37
N PRO A 77 -15.00 -1.77 41.51
CA PRO A 77 -14.63 -3.06 42.10
C PRO A 77 -14.78 -4.28 41.15
N ASN A 78 -15.62 -4.16 40.13
CA ASN A 78 -15.85 -5.18 39.11
C ASN A 78 -15.03 -4.97 37.80
N GLY A 79 -14.15 -3.96 37.74
CA GLY A 79 -13.35 -3.59 36.58
C GLY A 79 -14.06 -2.63 35.59
N ASN A 80 -15.27 -2.16 35.91
CA ASN A 80 -16.04 -1.23 35.08
C ASN A 80 -15.53 0.23 35.17
N TYR A 81 -15.99 1.07 34.25
CA TYR A 81 -15.82 2.52 34.26
C TYR A 81 -17.02 3.22 33.63
N ILE A 82 -17.11 4.54 33.79
CA ILE A 82 -18.08 5.39 33.10
C ILE A 82 -17.32 6.60 32.55
N LEU A 83 -17.17 6.66 31.23
CA LEU A 83 -16.67 7.86 30.55
C LEU A 83 -17.87 8.77 30.27
N SER A 84 -17.98 9.89 30.97
CA SER A 84 -19.10 10.82 30.82
C SER A 84 -18.95 11.69 29.57
N ARG A 85 -17.71 12.07 29.21
CA ARG A 85 -17.44 12.94 28.06
C ARG A 85 -16.04 12.75 27.48
N ILE A 86 -15.93 12.94 26.16
CA ILE A 86 -14.63 13.07 25.49
C ILE A 86 -14.60 14.32 24.60
N GLU A 87 -13.49 15.06 24.63
CA GLU A 87 -13.30 16.25 23.81
C GLU A 87 -11.91 16.26 23.19
N VAL A 88 -11.81 16.89 22.01
CA VAL A 88 -10.54 17.10 21.30
C VAL A 88 -10.42 18.58 20.97
N SER A 89 -9.24 19.15 21.21
CA SER A 89 -8.88 20.51 20.82
C SER A 89 -7.41 20.58 20.45
N TYR A 90 -6.99 21.68 19.82
CA TYR A 90 -5.58 21.99 19.62
C TYR A 90 -5.30 23.47 19.89
N LEU A 91 -4.06 23.79 20.26
CA LEU A 91 -3.57 25.16 20.33
C LEU A 91 -3.07 25.59 18.96
N ALA A 92 -3.68 26.64 18.41
CA ALA A 92 -3.20 27.33 17.22
C ALA A 92 -1.92 28.14 17.54
N SER A 93 -1.22 28.59 16.50
CA SER A 93 0.05 29.34 16.62
C SER A 93 -0.06 30.64 17.44
N ASN A 94 -1.25 31.21 17.57
CA ASN A 94 -1.57 32.38 18.40
C ASN A 94 -1.91 32.03 19.85
N ASN A 95 -1.65 30.79 20.31
CA ASN A 95 -2.06 30.22 21.60
C ASN A 95 -3.58 30.19 21.86
N GLN A 96 -4.41 30.36 20.82
CA GLN A 96 -5.84 30.16 20.95
C GLN A 96 -6.17 28.67 20.87
N GLU A 97 -7.02 28.20 21.80
CA GLU A 97 -7.54 26.84 21.76
C GLU A 97 -8.70 26.73 20.77
N VAL A 98 -8.57 25.79 19.84
CA VAL A 98 -9.56 25.47 18.81
C VAL A 98 -10.14 24.11 19.10
N SER A 99 -11.45 24.06 19.38
CA SER A 99 -12.17 22.80 19.61
C SER A 99 -12.41 22.07 18.29
N ILE A 100 -12.32 20.74 18.32
CA ILE A 100 -12.65 19.84 17.22
C ILE A 100 -13.93 19.09 17.61
N PRO A 101 -15.11 19.51 17.10
CA PRO A 101 -16.38 18.87 17.42
C PRO A 101 -16.42 17.45 16.84
N LEU A 102 -16.55 16.46 17.72
CA LEU A 102 -16.77 15.07 17.34
C LEU A 102 -18.24 14.86 16.97
N ALA A 103 -18.50 14.17 15.87
CA ALA A 103 -19.85 13.90 15.37
C ALA A 103 -20.16 12.40 15.25
N HIS A 104 -19.13 11.58 15.13
CA HIS A 104 -19.23 10.13 15.02
C HIS A 104 -18.55 9.47 16.22
N ALA A 105 -19.21 8.46 16.77
CA ALA A 105 -18.71 7.64 17.87
C ALA A 105 -19.09 6.19 17.61
N TYR A 106 -18.14 5.27 17.80
CA TYR A 106 -18.34 3.85 17.65
C TYR A 106 -17.54 3.09 18.71
N THR A 107 -18.07 2.01 19.29
CA THR A 107 -17.35 1.15 20.26
C THR A 107 -17.56 -0.34 19.97
N ASP A 108 -16.61 -1.18 20.41
CA ASP A 108 -16.72 -2.63 20.39
C ASP A 108 -17.80 -3.18 21.35
N HIS A 109 -18.14 -2.43 22.41
CA HIS A 109 -19.14 -2.82 23.40
C HIS A 109 -19.72 -1.62 24.15
N GLU A 110 -21.02 -1.65 24.42
CA GLU A 110 -21.68 -0.71 25.32
C GLU A 110 -22.65 -1.43 26.25
N GLN A 111 -22.66 -1.02 27.52
CA GLN A 111 -23.64 -1.47 28.50
C GLN A 111 -25.02 -0.92 28.12
N ALA A 112 -26.07 -1.73 28.27
CA ALA A 112 -27.44 -1.29 28.02
C ALA A 112 -27.77 -0.03 28.84
N GLY A 113 -28.18 1.04 28.14
CA GLY A 113 -28.47 2.36 28.73
C GLY A 113 -27.27 3.30 28.88
N TRP A 114 -26.05 2.86 28.55
CA TRP A 114 -24.79 3.60 28.71
C TRP A 114 -23.99 3.63 27.39
N SER A 115 -24.54 4.30 26.38
CA SER A 115 -24.02 4.26 25.01
C SER A 115 -22.83 5.21 24.81
N LEU A 116 -21.85 4.82 23.98
CA LEU A 116 -20.71 5.68 23.66
C LEU A 116 -21.13 7.04 23.08
N LYS A 117 -22.21 7.08 22.31
CA LYS A 117 -22.67 8.31 21.65
C LYS A 117 -22.95 9.45 22.64
N SER A 118 -23.35 9.14 23.88
CA SER A 118 -23.63 10.17 24.89
C SER A 118 -22.39 10.97 25.27
N THR A 119 -21.19 10.40 25.10
CA THR A 119 -19.93 11.08 25.45
C THR A 119 -19.57 12.23 24.52
N ILE A 120 -20.23 12.34 23.37
CA ILE A 120 -20.04 13.41 22.38
C ILE A 120 -21.31 14.24 22.10
N SER A 121 -22.49 13.79 22.53
CA SER A 121 -23.77 14.39 22.11
C SER A 121 -24.43 15.34 23.11
N GLY A 122 -23.88 15.56 24.32
CA GLY A 122 -24.49 16.48 25.30
C GLY A 122 -23.72 16.63 26.61
N ASN A 123 -24.15 17.60 27.43
CA ASN A 123 -23.58 17.92 28.76
C ASN A 123 -24.28 17.18 29.92
N ASP A 124 -24.96 16.06 29.66
CA ASP A 124 -25.71 15.37 30.72
C ASP A 124 -24.75 14.54 31.59
N PRO A 125 -24.51 14.96 32.85
CA PRO A 125 -23.58 14.26 33.73
C PRO A 125 -24.11 12.89 34.15
N GLU A 126 -25.40 12.59 33.99
CA GLU A 126 -26.00 11.30 34.36
C GLU A 126 -25.81 10.22 33.29
N THR A 127 -25.23 10.57 32.14
CA THR A 127 -24.98 9.65 31.02
C THR A 127 -23.50 9.42 30.79
N GLY A 128 -23.16 8.37 30.05
CA GLY A 128 -21.79 8.05 29.70
C GLY A 128 -21.65 6.68 29.05
N TRP A 129 -20.42 6.33 28.70
CA TRP A 129 -20.07 5.02 28.18
C TRP A 129 -19.60 4.11 29.32
N ALA A 130 -20.29 2.99 29.49
CA ALA A 130 -19.94 1.95 30.45
C ALA A 130 -19.89 0.57 29.79
N ILE A 131 -19.20 -0.39 30.43
CA ILE A 131 -18.83 -1.67 29.80
C ILE A 131 -19.39 -2.91 30.51
N ALA A 132 -20.35 -2.77 31.43
CA ALA A 132 -20.97 -3.95 32.01
C ALA A 132 -21.62 -4.84 30.94
N GLY A 133 -21.54 -6.16 31.14
CA GLY A 133 -21.86 -7.18 30.14
C GLY A 133 -20.63 -7.71 29.40
N ALA A 134 -19.50 -6.99 29.43
CA ALA A 134 -18.25 -7.42 28.82
C ALA A 134 -17.02 -7.01 29.65
N LEU A 135 -17.10 -7.18 30.97
CA LEU A 135 -16.06 -6.71 31.91
C LEU A 135 -14.71 -7.45 31.74
N ASN A 136 -13.65 -6.84 32.27
CA ASN A 136 -12.32 -7.43 32.43
C ASN A 136 -11.62 -7.87 31.14
N ARG A 137 -11.89 -7.17 30.04
CA ARG A 137 -11.17 -7.28 28.77
C ARG A 137 -10.86 -5.89 28.22
N VAL A 138 -10.05 -5.83 27.17
CA VAL A 138 -9.76 -4.60 26.45
C VAL A 138 -11.01 -4.12 25.72
N HIS A 139 -11.26 -2.81 25.72
CA HIS A 139 -12.28 -2.17 24.90
C HIS A 139 -11.71 -1.04 24.07
N GLN A 140 -12.42 -0.68 23.02
CA GLN A 140 -12.02 0.37 22.09
C GLN A 140 -13.21 1.24 21.72
N ALA A 141 -12.95 2.54 21.58
CA ALA A 141 -13.87 3.55 21.10
C ALA A 141 -13.19 4.38 20.02
N TYR A 142 -13.95 4.72 19.00
CA TYR A 142 -13.51 5.48 17.83
C TYR A 142 -14.37 6.71 17.70
N PHE A 143 -13.73 7.84 17.46
CA PHE A 143 -14.38 9.14 17.33
C PHE A 143 -13.87 9.85 16.09
N ALA A 144 -14.77 10.54 15.38
CA ALA A 144 -14.41 11.36 14.23
C ALA A 144 -15.20 12.67 14.22
N PRO A 145 -14.60 13.78 13.75
CA PRO A 145 -15.33 15.00 13.45
C PRO A 145 -16.28 14.78 12.27
N LYS A 146 -17.24 15.69 12.08
CA LYS A 146 -18.14 15.63 10.92
C LYS A 146 -17.39 15.81 9.60
N GLU A 147 -16.39 16.68 9.61
CA GLU A 147 -15.48 16.96 8.50
C GLU A 147 -14.05 16.87 9.02
N PRO A 148 -13.09 16.34 8.23
CA PRO A 148 -11.69 16.29 8.61
C PRO A 148 -11.13 17.68 8.96
N VAL A 149 -10.25 17.77 9.95
CA VAL A 149 -9.71 19.06 10.42
C VAL A 149 -8.22 19.13 10.13
N PHE A 150 -7.80 20.08 9.29
CA PHE A 150 -6.38 20.36 9.11
C PHE A 150 -5.80 20.99 10.38
N ILE A 151 -4.73 20.41 10.91
CA ILE A 151 -4.05 20.92 12.10
C ILE A 151 -2.59 21.25 11.73
N PRO A 152 -2.14 22.49 11.94
CA PRO A 152 -0.76 22.89 11.66
C PRO A 152 0.27 22.01 12.37
N HIS A 153 1.40 21.75 11.69
CA HIS A 153 2.53 21.07 12.29
C HIS A 153 3.03 21.82 13.55
N GLY A 154 3.35 21.09 14.61
CA GLY A 154 3.82 21.64 15.88
C GLY A 154 2.72 22.19 16.78
N SER A 155 1.45 22.15 16.35
CA SER A 155 0.32 22.45 17.23
C SER A 155 0.28 21.49 18.41
N ARG A 156 -0.17 21.97 19.58
CA ARG A 156 -0.35 21.11 20.75
C ARG A 156 -1.79 20.62 20.79
N MET A 157 -1.99 19.33 20.60
CA MET A 157 -3.29 18.66 20.77
C MET A 157 -3.60 18.50 22.25
N ARG A 158 -4.90 18.52 22.55
CA ARG A 158 -5.44 18.22 23.87
C ARG A 158 -6.64 17.30 23.72
N PHE A 159 -6.60 16.20 24.47
CA PHE A 159 -7.68 15.23 24.59
C PHE A 159 -8.16 15.22 26.03
N THR A 160 -9.47 15.38 26.22
CA THR A 160 -10.07 15.51 27.55
C THR A 160 -11.05 14.36 27.77
N LEU A 161 -10.84 13.55 28.80
CA LEU A 161 -11.71 12.44 29.18
C LEU A 161 -12.31 12.72 30.56
N GLN A 162 -13.62 12.92 30.64
CA GLN A 162 -14.31 13.28 31.89
C GLN A 162 -15.00 12.06 32.49
N HIS A 163 -14.82 11.89 33.80
CA HIS A 163 -15.46 10.89 34.64
C HIS A 163 -16.15 11.64 35.78
N GLY A 164 -17.47 11.78 35.72
CA GLY A 164 -18.17 12.63 36.68
C GLY A 164 -19.63 12.25 36.88
N THR A 165 -19.98 11.00 36.61
CA THR A 165 -21.35 10.54 36.70
C THR A 165 -21.78 10.45 38.17
N PRO A 166 -22.81 11.21 38.60
CA PRO A 166 -23.24 11.26 40.00
C PRO A 166 -23.54 9.87 40.56
N GLY A 167 -23.03 9.58 41.76
CA GLY A 167 -23.22 8.29 42.43
C GLY A 167 -22.24 7.19 41.99
N PHE A 168 -21.32 7.46 41.07
CA PHE A 168 -20.30 6.52 40.59
C PHE A 168 -18.86 7.02 40.77
N PRO A 169 -18.44 7.45 41.98
CA PRO A 169 -17.12 8.04 42.22
C PRO A 169 -15.94 7.06 42.11
N ASP A 170 -16.21 5.78 41.86
CA ASP A 170 -15.22 4.72 41.67
C ASP A 170 -15.06 4.30 40.19
N HIS A 171 -15.79 4.92 39.26
CA HIS A 171 -15.89 4.47 37.87
C HIS A 171 -14.98 5.24 36.90
N GLN A 172 -13.73 5.52 37.30
CA GLN A 172 -12.74 6.07 36.39
C GLN A 172 -12.08 4.99 35.54
N ILE A 173 -11.67 5.34 34.32
CA ILE A 173 -10.80 4.47 33.52
C ILE A 173 -9.43 4.36 34.22
N GLY A 174 -8.96 3.13 34.41
CA GLY A 174 -7.71 2.84 35.10
C GLY A 174 -6.51 2.87 34.18
N ARG A 175 -6.59 2.21 33.01
CA ARG A 175 -5.54 2.25 31.98
C ARG A 175 -6.14 2.48 30.62
N PHE A 176 -5.53 3.38 29.84
CA PHE A 176 -6.02 3.74 28.52
C PHE A 176 -4.92 4.14 27.55
N ARG A 177 -5.23 4.10 26.25
CA ARG A 177 -4.35 4.56 25.17
C ARG A 177 -5.17 5.43 24.22
N LEU A 178 -4.54 6.46 23.69
CA LEU A 178 -5.14 7.34 22.68
C LEU A 178 -4.29 7.27 21.43
N ASP A 179 -4.92 7.09 20.26
CA ASP A 179 -4.27 7.14 18.96
C ASP A 179 -5.05 8.06 18.03
N THR A 180 -4.36 8.66 17.08
CA THR A 180 -4.97 9.54 16.06
C THR A 180 -4.70 9.01 14.66
N THR A 181 -5.52 9.38 13.69
CA THR A 181 -5.26 9.01 12.29
C THR A 181 -5.38 10.20 11.35
N ASN A 182 -4.54 10.16 10.32
CA ASN A 182 -4.56 11.08 9.19
C ASN A 182 -5.24 10.47 7.97
N ASP A 183 -5.68 9.21 8.05
CA ASP A 183 -6.40 8.55 6.98
C ASP A 183 -7.89 8.93 7.03
N PRO A 184 -8.54 9.17 5.87
CA PRO A 184 -9.99 9.34 5.79
C PRO A 184 -10.76 8.26 6.54
N ILE A 185 -11.60 8.67 7.51
CA ILE A 185 -12.38 7.76 8.37
C ILE A 185 -13.71 7.35 7.73
N ASP A 186 -13.91 7.67 6.45
CA ASP A 186 -15.13 7.53 5.65
C ASP A 186 -15.67 6.08 5.58
N VAL A 187 -14.99 5.11 6.20
CA VAL A 187 -15.40 3.73 6.37
C VAL A 187 -15.22 3.26 7.82
N ILE A 188 -15.85 3.92 8.81
CA ILE A 188 -16.30 3.19 10.02
C ILE A 188 -17.47 2.27 9.62
N SER A 189 -17.22 1.34 8.69
CA SER A 189 -18.10 0.20 8.51
C SER A 189 -17.54 -0.92 9.37
N TYR A 190 -18.28 -1.27 10.40
CA TYR A 190 -18.09 -2.55 11.07
C TYR A 190 -18.23 -3.66 10.02
N PHE A 191 -17.26 -4.58 9.94
CA PHE A 191 -17.63 -5.95 9.66
C PHE A 191 -18.23 -6.48 10.94
N SER A 192 -19.45 -7.00 10.86
CA SER A 192 -20.04 -7.84 11.93
C SER A 192 -19.05 -8.88 12.46
N THR A 193 -18.14 -9.30 11.59
CA THR A 193 -17.30 -10.48 11.70
C THR A 193 -15.81 -10.13 11.51
N PRO A 194 -14.95 -10.32 12.51
CA PRO A 194 -13.51 -10.09 12.39
C PRO A 194 -12.87 -11.07 11.41
N LEU A 195 -11.74 -10.69 10.82
CA LEU A 195 -10.92 -11.57 9.99
C LEU A 195 -9.74 -12.14 10.77
N ARG A 196 -9.36 -13.37 10.45
CA ARG A 196 -8.19 -14.08 11.00
C ARG A 196 -7.25 -14.49 9.88
N ARG A 197 -5.95 -14.32 10.10
CA ARG A 197 -4.88 -14.89 9.29
C ARG A 197 -4.49 -16.26 9.82
N VAL A 198 -4.57 -17.27 8.96
CA VAL A 198 -4.14 -18.64 9.21
C VAL A 198 -2.95 -18.94 8.29
N VAL A 199 -1.84 -19.37 8.87
CA VAL A 199 -0.65 -19.71 8.11
C VAL A 199 -0.73 -21.17 7.66
N LEU A 200 -0.62 -21.39 6.34
CA LEU A 200 -0.64 -22.70 5.68
C LEU A 200 0.77 -23.21 5.39
N ASP A 201 1.71 -22.27 5.16
CA ASP A 201 3.15 -22.50 5.08
C ASP A 201 3.87 -21.22 5.53
N ASP A 202 4.87 -21.35 6.41
CA ASP A 202 5.66 -20.24 6.96
C ASP A 202 7.11 -20.21 6.48
N SER A 203 7.47 -21.03 5.50
CA SER A 203 8.81 -21.03 4.92
C SER A 203 8.88 -21.31 3.40
N PRO A 204 7.95 -20.80 2.57
CA PRO A 204 8.09 -20.92 1.12
C PRO A 204 9.28 -20.11 0.61
N LEU A 205 9.94 -20.58 -0.44
CA LEU A 205 11.10 -19.92 -1.04
C LEU A 205 10.70 -19.15 -2.30
N ASP A 206 10.73 -17.82 -2.26
CA ASP A 206 10.33 -16.96 -3.39
C ASP A 206 8.97 -17.35 -4.01
N PRO A 207 7.88 -17.45 -3.22
CA PRO A 207 6.57 -17.85 -3.74
C PRO A 207 6.03 -16.82 -4.74
N PHE A 208 5.44 -17.27 -5.85
CA PHE A 208 5.06 -16.41 -6.96
C PHE A 208 3.54 -16.36 -7.22
N GLU A 209 2.90 -17.46 -7.59
CA GLU A 209 1.46 -17.53 -7.87
C GLU A 209 0.88 -18.80 -7.21
N LEU A 210 -0.39 -18.76 -6.81
CA LEU A 210 -1.10 -19.88 -6.19
C LEU A 210 -2.43 -20.16 -6.89
N ALA A 211 -2.98 -21.33 -6.63
CA ALA A 211 -4.32 -21.72 -7.06
C ALA A 211 -4.93 -22.68 -6.02
N VAL A 212 -6.23 -22.50 -5.75
CA VAL A 212 -6.97 -23.30 -4.77
C VAL A 212 -7.86 -24.31 -5.50
N ALA A 213 -7.61 -25.61 -5.27
CA ALA A 213 -8.44 -26.66 -5.85
C ALA A 213 -9.82 -26.72 -5.18
N ALA A 214 -10.81 -27.30 -5.88
CA ALA A 214 -12.18 -27.43 -5.38
C ALA A 214 -12.31 -28.25 -4.08
N ASP A 215 -11.30 -29.03 -3.70
CA ASP A 215 -11.23 -29.75 -2.43
C ASP A 215 -10.44 -29.03 -1.33
N GLY A 216 -10.08 -27.76 -1.57
CA GLY A 216 -9.37 -26.89 -0.63
C GLY A 216 -7.85 -27.06 -0.60
N ARG A 217 -7.26 -27.99 -1.38
CA ARG A 217 -5.80 -28.07 -1.52
C ARG A 217 -5.29 -26.81 -2.21
N VAL A 218 -4.24 -26.21 -1.64
CA VAL A 218 -3.58 -25.03 -2.19
C VAL A 218 -2.33 -25.47 -2.91
N TYR A 219 -2.24 -25.19 -4.20
CA TYR A 219 -1.02 -25.34 -4.98
C TYR A 219 -0.38 -23.97 -5.16
N TYR A 220 0.94 -23.90 -5.07
CA TYR A 220 1.67 -22.66 -5.33
C TYR A 220 3.03 -22.98 -5.93
N ILE A 221 3.61 -21.99 -6.62
CA ILE A 221 4.93 -22.09 -7.23
C ILE A 221 5.95 -21.23 -6.51
N GLU A 222 7.18 -21.73 -6.52
CA GLU A 222 8.38 -21.00 -6.12
C GLU A 222 9.15 -20.61 -7.38
N ARG A 223 9.66 -19.38 -7.44
CA ARG A 223 10.30 -18.81 -8.64
C ARG A 223 11.43 -19.68 -9.19
N LEU A 224 12.13 -20.41 -8.32
CA LEU A 224 13.23 -21.32 -8.69
C LEU A 224 12.75 -22.68 -9.24
N GLY A 225 11.47 -22.82 -9.55
CA GLY A 225 10.93 -23.98 -10.28
C GLY A 225 10.24 -25.03 -9.40
N ALA A 226 10.16 -24.83 -8.08
CA ALA A 226 9.46 -25.77 -7.22
C ALA A 226 7.94 -25.60 -7.35
N ILE A 227 7.22 -26.72 -7.37
CA ILE A 227 5.77 -26.76 -7.30
C ILE A 227 5.41 -27.36 -5.95
N LYS A 228 4.61 -26.63 -5.19
CA LYS A 228 4.31 -26.95 -3.81
C LYS A 228 2.81 -27.18 -3.64
N ARG A 229 2.47 -27.92 -2.59
CA ARG A 229 1.09 -28.16 -2.19
C ARG A 229 0.95 -28.11 -0.68
N SER A 230 0.05 -27.26 -0.20
CA SER A 230 -0.40 -27.23 1.20
C SER A 230 -1.83 -27.76 1.32
N ARG A 231 -2.22 -28.14 2.54
CA ARG A 231 -3.58 -28.55 2.89
C ARG A 231 -4.22 -27.51 3.81
N PRO A 232 -5.54 -27.28 3.72
CA PRO A 232 -6.20 -26.21 4.45
C PRO A 232 -6.25 -26.45 5.98
N ASP A 233 -5.94 -27.66 6.44
CA ASP A 233 -5.96 -28.12 7.83
C ASP A 233 -4.57 -28.29 8.45
N ARG A 234 -3.50 -28.03 7.68
CA ARG A 234 -2.11 -28.22 8.14
C ARG A 234 -1.25 -27.00 7.82
N ARG A 235 -0.29 -26.75 8.71
CA ARG A 235 0.72 -25.70 8.57
C ARG A 235 2.01 -26.26 7.94
N ASP A 236 1.86 -27.14 6.95
CA ASP A 236 2.98 -27.70 6.19
C ASP A 236 2.65 -27.82 4.70
N SER A 237 3.68 -27.67 3.88
CA SER A 237 3.62 -27.90 2.45
C SER A 237 4.56 -29.04 2.06
N ILE A 238 4.25 -29.70 0.95
CA ILE A 238 5.16 -30.66 0.31
C ILE A 238 5.50 -30.18 -1.10
N THR A 239 6.71 -30.50 -1.56
CA THR A 239 7.09 -30.33 -2.96
C THR A 239 6.48 -31.48 -3.76
N VAL A 240 5.66 -31.15 -4.75
CA VAL A 240 4.99 -32.10 -5.65
C VAL A 240 5.65 -32.15 -7.02
N GLY A 241 6.53 -31.21 -7.35
CA GLY A 241 7.30 -31.19 -8.58
C GLY A 241 8.45 -30.19 -8.52
N GLN A 242 9.41 -30.36 -9.42
CA GLN A 242 10.51 -29.42 -9.65
C GLN A 242 10.74 -29.31 -11.14
N LEU A 243 10.59 -28.10 -11.68
CA LEU A 243 10.84 -27.78 -13.07
C LEU A 243 12.23 -27.13 -13.21
N GLU A 244 12.94 -27.45 -14.28
CA GLU A 244 14.15 -26.71 -14.66
C GLU A 244 13.75 -25.42 -15.37
N VAL A 245 14.25 -24.29 -14.89
CA VAL A 245 13.90 -22.96 -15.40
C VAL A 245 15.15 -22.08 -15.51
N PHE A 246 15.13 -21.13 -16.44
CA PHE A 246 16.05 -20.00 -16.38
C PHE A 246 15.59 -19.09 -15.23
N SER A 247 16.44 -18.86 -14.22
CA SER A 247 16.03 -18.22 -12.95
C SER A 247 16.84 -16.98 -12.58
N GLN A 248 17.57 -16.41 -13.53
CA GLN A 248 18.29 -15.15 -13.32
C GLN A 248 17.33 -13.97 -13.52
N LEU A 249 17.59 -12.83 -12.87
CA LEU A 249 16.82 -11.59 -13.07
C LEU A 249 15.35 -11.81 -12.61
N ASP A 250 14.36 -11.31 -13.36
CA ASP A 250 12.93 -11.47 -13.08
C ASP A 250 12.32 -12.79 -13.60
N ASP A 251 13.15 -13.67 -14.18
CA ASP A 251 12.72 -14.94 -14.77
C ASP A 251 12.64 -16.08 -13.74
N GLY A 252 11.91 -17.14 -14.12
CA GLY A 252 11.76 -18.35 -13.32
C GLY A 252 10.49 -19.13 -13.69
N LEU A 253 9.96 -19.86 -12.72
CA LEU A 253 8.58 -20.33 -12.75
C LEU A 253 7.69 -19.21 -12.22
N ILE A 254 6.96 -18.55 -13.13
CA ILE A 254 6.39 -17.21 -12.88
C ILE A 254 4.87 -17.17 -12.92
N GLY A 255 4.22 -18.21 -13.44
CA GLY A 255 2.78 -18.33 -13.27
C GLY A 255 2.23 -19.74 -13.28
N MET A 256 1.03 -19.89 -12.73
CA MET A 256 0.30 -21.14 -12.64
C MET A 256 -1.21 -20.94 -12.61
N THR A 257 -1.94 -21.94 -13.07
CA THR A 257 -3.36 -22.10 -12.73
C THR A 257 -3.76 -23.57 -12.82
N LEU A 258 -4.88 -23.93 -12.21
CA LEU A 258 -5.47 -25.26 -12.29
C LEU A 258 -6.54 -25.28 -13.39
N ASP A 259 -6.66 -26.40 -14.09
CA ASP A 259 -7.76 -26.59 -15.02
C ASP A 259 -9.12 -26.53 -14.28
N PRO A 260 -10.18 -25.96 -14.85
CA PRO A 260 -11.51 -25.96 -14.22
C PRO A 260 -12.03 -27.37 -13.89
N ASN A 261 -11.56 -28.40 -14.59
CA ASN A 261 -11.84 -29.81 -14.31
C ASN A 261 -10.68 -30.52 -13.58
N PHE A 262 -9.82 -29.81 -12.86
CA PHE A 262 -8.63 -30.34 -12.18
C PHE A 262 -8.91 -31.60 -11.36
N MET A 263 -10.04 -31.63 -10.64
CA MET A 263 -10.42 -32.79 -9.83
C MET A 263 -10.68 -34.08 -10.63
N LYS A 264 -10.89 -33.96 -11.95
CA LYS A 264 -11.11 -35.08 -12.87
C LYS A 264 -9.86 -35.40 -13.70
N ASN A 265 -9.18 -34.39 -14.24
CA ASN A 265 -8.08 -34.56 -15.19
C ASN A 265 -6.69 -34.40 -14.57
N GLY A 266 -6.58 -33.76 -13.39
CA GLY A 266 -5.32 -33.43 -12.74
C GLY A 266 -4.48 -32.40 -13.51
N TRP A 267 -5.06 -31.63 -14.43
CA TRP A 267 -4.30 -30.72 -15.30
C TRP A 267 -3.95 -29.40 -14.62
N MET A 268 -2.68 -29.03 -14.75
CA MET A 268 -2.12 -27.77 -14.25
C MET A 268 -1.40 -27.08 -15.40
N TYR A 269 -1.56 -25.77 -15.50
CA TYR A 269 -0.89 -24.94 -16.50
C TYR A 269 0.19 -24.12 -15.79
N LEU A 270 1.38 -24.08 -16.36
CA LEU A 270 2.53 -23.36 -15.83
C LEU A 270 3.09 -22.41 -16.89
N CYS A 271 3.43 -21.19 -16.48
CA CYS A 271 4.19 -20.22 -17.24
C CYS A 271 5.61 -20.15 -16.68
N TYR A 272 6.60 -20.45 -17.50
CA TYR A 272 7.99 -20.51 -17.04
C TYR A 272 9.00 -20.06 -18.09
N SER A 273 10.10 -19.50 -17.61
CA SER A 273 11.23 -19.05 -18.44
C SER A 273 12.07 -20.26 -18.86
N ALA A 274 12.06 -20.57 -20.16
CA ALA A 274 12.71 -21.76 -20.69
C ALA A 274 14.23 -21.74 -20.46
N PRO A 275 14.84 -22.83 -19.94
CA PRO A 275 16.28 -22.88 -19.70
C PRO A 275 17.11 -22.98 -20.98
N ASP A 276 16.49 -23.46 -22.07
CA ASP A 276 17.12 -23.83 -23.33
C ASP A 276 16.88 -22.85 -24.49
N ALA A 277 16.03 -21.84 -24.30
CA ALA A 277 15.69 -20.85 -25.32
C ALA A 277 15.25 -19.52 -24.70
N SER A 278 15.47 -18.41 -25.40
CA SER A 278 15.01 -17.06 -24.99
C SER A 278 13.50 -16.88 -25.23
N GLU A 279 12.72 -17.65 -24.48
CA GLU A 279 11.26 -17.62 -24.50
C GLU A 279 10.69 -17.96 -23.12
N ASN A 280 9.49 -17.48 -22.86
CA ASN A 280 8.62 -18.01 -21.81
C ASN A 280 7.65 -19.02 -22.43
N ARG A 281 7.42 -20.13 -21.74
CA ARG A 281 6.54 -21.22 -22.18
C ARG A 281 5.33 -21.27 -21.28
N VAL A 282 4.16 -21.38 -21.91
CA VAL A 282 2.94 -21.82 -21.23
C VAL A 282 2.73 -23.28 -21.59
N SER A 283 2.81 -24.14 -20.59
CA SER A 283 2.70 -25.60 -20.74
C SER A 283 1.66 -26.18 -19.81
N ARG A 284 0.99 -27.25 -20.27
CA ARG A 284 0.11 -28.08 -19.45
C ARG A 284 0.85 -29.32 -18.96
N PHE A 285 0.71 -29.61 -17.68
CA PHE A 285 1.18 -30.81 -17.00
C PHE A 285 0.02 -31.56 -16.33
N THR A 286 0.27 -32.78 -15.88
CA THR A 286 -0.69 -33.61 -15.13
C THR A 286 -0.14 -33.94 -13.75
N ILE A 287 -0.94 -33.69 -12.72
CA ILE A 287 -0.73 -34.21 -11.38
C ILE A 287 -1.27 -35.65 -11.33
N LYS A 288 -0.39 -36.63 -11.07
CA LYS A 288 -0.73 -38.05 -10.91
C LYS A 288 -0.24 -38.54 -9.54
N ALA A 289 -1.12 -39.21 -8.80
CA ALA A 289 -0.81 -39.70 -7.44
C ALA A 289 -0.13 -38.61 -6.58
N ASP A 290 -0.73 -37.42 -6.57
CA ASP A 290 -0.27 -36.23 -5.85
C ASP A 290 1.08 -35.62 -6.29
N ASN A 291 1.69 -36.08 -7.39
CA ASN A 291 2.95 -35.55 -7.91
C ASN A 291 2.80 -35.06 -9.35
N LEU A 292 3.58 -34.04 -9.73
CA LEU A 292 3.66 -33.55 -11.10
C LEU A 292 4.40 -34.57 -11.97
N ASP A 293 3.74 -35.05 -13.02
CA ASP A 293 4.36 -35.88 -14.05
C ASP A 293 5.06 -34.99 -15.08
N LEU A 294 6.38 -34.83 -14.97
CA LEU A 294 7.16 -33.98 -15.89
C LEU A 294 7.10 -34.47 -17.34
N GLU A 295 6.94 -35.79 -17.58
CA GLU A 295 6.84 -36.35 -18.93
C GLU A 295 5.48 -36.04 -19.59
N SER A 296 4.50 -35.57 -18.81
CA SER A 296 3.18 -35.18 -19.30
C SER A 296 3.14 -33.81 -19.95
N GLU A 297 4.27 -33.07 -19.96
CA GLU A 297 4.34 -31.71 -20.50
C GLU A 297 3.77 -31.63 -21.92
N ARG A 298 2.90 -30.65 -22.14
CA ARG A 298 2.54 -30.17 -23.47
C ARG A 298 2.73 -28.67 -23.51
N VAL A 299 3.60 -28.19 -24.40
CA VAL A 299 3.84 -26.75 -24.60
C VAL A 299 2.74 -26.19 -25.50
N LEU A 300 1.95 -25.25 -24.98
CA LEU A 300 0.85 -24.60 -25.70
C LEU A 300 1.34 -23.35 -26.45
N VAL A 301 2.00 -22.44 -25.74
CA VAL A 301 2.41 -21.13 -26.26
C VAL A 301 3.88 -20.89 -25.94
N ARG A 302 4.60 -20.33 -26.92
CA ARG A 302 5.98 -19.84 -26.77
C ARG A 302 5.99 -18.34 -27.01
N ILE A 303 6.35 -17.58 -25.99
CA ILE A 303 6.41 -16.12 -26.02
C ILE A 303 7.88 -15.73 -26.10
N PRO A 304 8.35 -15.17 -27.22
CA PRO A 304 9.73 -14.72 -27.34
C PRO A 304 10.06 -13.67 -26.28
N VAL A 305 11.24 -13.77 -25.66
CA VAL A 305 11.75 -12.76 -24.73
C VAL A 305 13.22 -12.44 -25.03
N GLN A 306 13.69 -11.28 -24.62
CA GLN A 306 15.11 -10.92 -24.63
C GLN A 306 15.72 -11.15 -23.25
N ARG A 307 16.98 -11.62 -23.20
CA ARG A 307 17.74 -11.86 -21.96
C ARG A 307 19.16 -11.28 -22.00
N ASP A 308 19.53 -10.58 -23.07
CA ASP A 308 20.89 -10.08 -23.31
C ASP A 308 21.19 -8.79 -22.52
N THR A 309 20.15 -8.07 -22.13
CA THR A 309 20.20 -6.98 -21.14
C THR A 309 19.29 -7.36 -19.98
N PRO A 310 19.43 -6.77 -18.77
CA PRO A 310 18.53 -7.07 -17.66
C PRO A 310 17.08 -6.97 -18.14
N PRO A 311 16.38 -8.11 -18.31
CA PRO A 311 14.99 -8.11 -18.71
C PRO A 311 14.19 -7.61 -17.53
N CYS A 312 13.27 -6.71 -17.81
CA CYS A 312 12.27 -6.27 -16.87
C CYS A 312 10.91 -6.65 -17.41
N HIS A 313 9.95 -6.85 -16.52
CA HIS A 313 8.53 -7.05 -16.86
C HIS A 313 8.27 -8.36 -17.61
N THR A 314 8.27 -9.47 -16.87
CA THR A 314 7.95 -10.79 -17.42
C THR A 314 6.45 -11.07 -17.47
N GLY A 315 5.66 -10.45 -16.59
CA GLY A 315 4.25 -10.81 -16.39
C GLY A 315 4.13 -12.28 -15.97
N GLY A 316 3.31 -13.05 -16.67
CA GLY A 316 3.31 -14.51 -16.60
C GLY A 316 2.13 -15.14 -15.87
N SER A 317 1.24 -14.34 -15.27
CA SER A 317 0.07 -14.80 -14.52
C SER A 317 -0.93 -15.52 -15.43
N LEU A 318 -1.53 -16.58 -14.91
CA LEU A 318 -2.45 -17.46 -15.63
C LEU A 318 -3.78 -17.56 -14.90
N THR A 319 -4.89 -17.50 -15.64
CA THR A 319 -6.22 -17.78 -15.07
C THR A 319 -7.18 -18.25 -16.15
N PHE A 320 -8.28 -18.88 -15.77
CA PHE A 320 -9.33 -19.29 -16.69
C PHE A 320 -10.51 -18.33 -16.66
N ASP A 321 -11.08 -18.04 -17.83
CA ASP A 321 -12.40 -17.42 -17.86
C ASP A 321 -13.54 -18.41 -17.63
N THR A 322 -14.74 -17.86 -17.46
CA THR A 322 -15.98 -18.60 -17.24
C THR A 322 -16.40 -19.51 -18.40
N ALA A 323 -15.76 -19.35 -19.57
CA ALA A 323 -15.98 -20.19 -20.75
C ALA A 323 -14.89 -21.25 -20.95
N GLY A 324 -13.94 -21.39 -20.02
CA GLY A 324 -12.86 -22.37 -20.08
C GLY A 324 -11.70 -21.98 -21.00
N ASN A 325 -11.55 -20.69 -21.32
CA ASN A 325 -10.39 -20.19 -22.04
C ASN A 325 -9.30 -19.79 -21.05
N LEU A 326 -8.06 -20.12 -21.38
CA LEU A 326 -6.88 -19.75 -20.62
C LEU A 326 -6.48 -18.32 -21.00
N LEU A 327 -6.43 -17.43 -20.01
CA LEU A 327 -5.79 -16.13 -20.10
C LEU A 327 -4.33 -16.21 -19.66
N ILE A 328 -3.47 -15.49 -20.38
CA ILE A 328 -2.03 -15.49 -20.17
C ILE A 328 -1.56 -14.03 -20.17
N SER A 329 -1.05 -13.55 -19.04
CA SER A 329 -0.46 -12.22 -18.97
C SER A 329 0.99 -12.25 -19.46
N THR A 330 1.39 -11.23 -20.23
CA THR A 330 2.76 -11.10 -20.73
C THR A 330 3.23 -9.66 -20.53
N GLY A 331 4.38 -9.49 -19.88
CA GLY A 331 5.02 -8.17 -19.81
C GLY A 331 5.59 -7.76 -21.16
N ASP A 332 5.88 -6.47 -21.31
CA ASP A 332 6.40 -5.88 -22.54
C ASP A 332 7.82 -6.34 -22.87
N ASN A 333 8.55 -6.81 -21.84
CA ASN A 333 9.92 -7.28 -21.90
C ASN A 333 10.87 -6.26 -22.56
N ILE A 334 10.65 -4.98 -22.23
CA ILE A 334 11.42 -3.84 -22.72
C ILE A 334 12.26 -3.25 -21.59
N ASN A 335 13.50 -2.86 -21.91
CA ASN A 335 14.41 -2.27 -20.97
C ASN A 335 13.97 -0.82 -20.63
N PRO A 336 13.70 -0.49 -19.35
CA PRO A 336 13.24 0.84 -18.96
C PRO A 336 14.38 1.84 -18.69
N PHE A 337 15.65 1.40 -18.57
CA PHE A 337 16.70 2.15 -17.88
C PHE A 337 17.37 3.28 -18.70
N GLU A 338 16.81 3.64 -19.86
CA GLU A 338 17.28 4.78 -20.68
C GLU A 338 16.13 5.70 -21.14
N SER A 339 14.99 5.62 -20.47
CA SER A 339 13.85 6.51 -20.72
C SER A 339 13.76 7.66 -19.71
N GLU A 340 14.72 7.80 -18.79
CA GLU A 340 14.67 8.73 -17.64
C GLU A 340 13.43 8.51 -16.76
N GLY A 341 12.93 7.26 -16.69
CA GLY A 341 11.74 6.90 -15.94
C GLY A 341 10.42 7.17 -16.67
N PHE A 342 10.44 7.67 -17.91
CA PHE A 342 9.23 7.79 -18.74
C PHE A 342 9.02 6.53 -19.59
N ASN A 343 8.14 6.60 -20.59
CA ASN A 343 7.93 5.51 -21.53
C ASN A 343 9.16 5.25 -22.44
N PRO A 344 9.66 4.00 -22.53
CA PRO A 344 10.69 3.64 -23.51
C PRO A 344 10.10 3.62 -24.93
N ALA A 345 10.63 4.46 -25.81
CA ALA A 345 10.15 4.65 -27.18
C ALA A 345 11.30 5.05 -28.13
N ASP A 346 12.46 4.40 -27.97
CA ASP A 346 13.69 4.74 -28.68
C ASP A 346 13.74 4.09 -30.08
N GLU A 347 13.31 4.84 -31.09
CA GLU A 347 13.17 4.36 -32.47
C GLU A 347 14.49 4.23 -33.26
N ARG A 348 15.66 4.46 -32.63
CA ARG A 348 16.96 4.34 -33.32
C ARG A 348 17.23 2.88 -33.73
N PRO A 349 17.91 2.63 -34.87
CA PRO A 349 17.98 1.29 -35.47
C PRO A 349 18.54 0.15 -34.61
N ASP A 350 19.42 0.46 -33.65
CA ASP A 350 20.07 -0.49 -32.73
C ASP A 350 19.44 -0.48 -31.32
N ARG A 351 18.25 0.11 -31.18
CA ARG A 351 17.62 0.42 -29.89
C ARG A 351 16.25 -0.22 -29.69
N ALA A 352 15.89 -1.23 -30.50
CA ALA A 352 14.60 -1.92 -30.42
C ALA A 352 14.23 -2.44 -29.00
N ILE A 353 15.20 -2.85 -28.18
CA ILE A 353 14.95 -3.31 -26.81
C ILE A 353 14.63 -2.18 -25.80
N TRP A 354 14.68 -0.91 -26.23
CA TRP A 354 14.24 0.29 -25.51
C TRP A 354 13.02 0.95 -26.17
N ASP A 355 12.33 0.24 -27.07
CA ASP A 355 11.14 0.72 -27.77
C ASP A 355 9.93 -0.16 -27.50
N ALA A 356 9.12 0.21 -26.50
CA ALA A 356 7.91 -0.53 -26.15
C ALA A 356 6.80 -0.45 -27.22
N GLN A 357 6.97 0.40 -28.23
CA GLN A 357 6.07 0.41 -29.38
C GLN A 357 6.23 -0.87 -30.22
N SER A 358 7.40 -1.52 -30.14
CA SER A 358 7.70 -2.76 -30.86
C SER A 358 7.03 -4.00 -30.24
N THR A 359 6.60 -3.92 -28.98
CA THR A 359 5.98 -5.01 -28.21
C THR A 359 4.56 -4.67 -27.80
N ALA A 360 4.36 -3.94 -26.71
CA ALA A 360 3.05 -3.61 -26.14
C ALA A 360 2.11 -2.96 -27.17
N GLY A 361 2.63 -2.01 -27.95
CA GLY A 361 1.92 -1.33 -29.03
C GLY A 361 1.88 -2.06 -30.38
N ASN A 362 2.50 -3.24 -30.51
CA ASN A 362 2.57 -4.01 -31.75
C ASN A 362 1.53 -5.14 -31.74
N THR A 363 0.67 -5.16 -32.76
CA THR A 363 -0.40 -6.16 -32.90
C THR A 363 0.11 -7.52 -33.40
N MET A 364 1.36 -7.62 -33.83
CA MET A 364 2.02 -8.86 -34.26
C MET A 364 2.93 -9.49 -33.19
N ASP A 365 3.04 -8.87 -32.01
CA ASP A 365 3.86 -9.35 -30.89
C ASP A 365 2.96 -9.86 -29.74
N LEU A 366 3.43 -10.90 -29.05
CA LEU A 366 2.71 -11.52 -27.93
C LEU A 366 3.08 -10.90 -26.57
N ARG A 367 4.08 -10.03 -26.51
CA ARG A 367 4.53 -9.32 -25.29
C ARG A 367 3.74 -8.04 -25.04
N GLY A 368 3.57 -7.69 -23.76
CA GLY A 368 2.78 -6.55 -23.31
C GLY A 368 1.30 -6.72 -23.62
N LYS A 369 0.76 -7.92 -23.33
CA LYS A 369 -0.60 -8.37 -23.66
C LYS A 369 -1.24 -9.11 -22.49
N ILE A 370 -2.56 -9.28 -22.58
CA ILE A 370 -3.22 -10.47 -22.02
C ILE A 370 -3.77 -11.27 -23.19
N LEU A 371 -3.25 -12.48 -23.35
CA LEU A 371 -3.65 -13.42 -24.40
C LEU A 371 -4.83 -14.26 -23.91
N ARG A 372 -5.66 -14.77 -24.83
CA ARG A 372 -6.77 -15.66 -24.52
C ARG A 372 -6.88 -16.76 -25.56
N ILE A 373 -6.76 -18.01 -25.11
CA ILE A 373 -6.77 -19.21 -25.96
C ILE A 373 -7.67 -20.29 -25.36
N THR A 374 -8.11 -21.27 -26.16
CA THR A 374 -8.82 -22.45 -25.65
C THR A 374 -7.88 -23.67 -25.74
N PRO A 375 -7.29 -24.13 -24.62
CA PRO A 375 -6.47 -25.34 -24.59
C PRO A 375 -7.21 -26.56 -25.14
N GLN A 376 -6.48 -27.45 -25.81
CA GLN A 376 -6.95 -28.74 -26.27
C GLN A 376 -6.23 -29.88 -25.55
N ASP A 377 -6.88 -31.04 -25.46
CA ASP A 377 -6.38 -32.24 -24.78
C ASP A 377 -5.02 -32.73 -25.31
N ASP A 378 -4.73 -32.51 -26.59
CA ASP A 378 -3.49 -32.92 -27.24
C ASP A 378 -2.31 -31.96 -26.98
N GLY A 379 -2.57 -30.83 -26.35
CA GLY A 379 -1.57 -29.77 -26.10
C GLY A 379 -1.58 -28.64 -27.13
N SER A 380 -2.42 -28.72 -28.16
CA SER A 380 -2.69 -27.58 -29.05
C SER A 380 -3.67 -26.60 -28.39
N TYR A 381 -3.99 -25.52 -29.10
CA TYR A 381 -5.02 -24.57 -28.69
C TYR A 381 -5.81 -24.07 -29.90
N THR A 382 -7.03 -23.60 -29.64
CA THR A 382 -7.83 -22.85 -30.62
C THR A 382 -7.99 -21.40 -30.18
N ILE A 383 -8.33 -20.52 -31.12
CA ILE A 383 -8.65 -19.12 -30.82
C ILE A 383 -10.15 -19.00 -30.50
N PRO A 384 -10.53 -18.57 -29.29
CA PRO A 384 -11.94 -18.32 -28.97
C PRO A 384 -12.46 -17.07 -29.68
N SER A 385 -13.77 -17.05 -29.91
CA SER A 385 -14.44 -15.83 -30.41
C SER A 385 -14.38 -14.71 -29.38
N GLY A 386 -14.34 -13.47 -29.85
CA GLY A 386 -14.33 -12.29 -28.97
C GLY A 386 -12.95 -11.98 -28.39
N ASN A 387 -11.87 -12.34 -29.08
CA ASN A 387 -10.56 -11.69 -28.92
C ASN A 387 -10.54 -10.36 -29.70
N LEU A 388 -9.54 -9.53 -29.45
CA LEU A 388 -9.45 -8.18 -30.02
C LEU A 388 -9.34 -8.21 -31.55
N PHE A 389 -8.66 -9.22 -32.09
CA PHE A 389 -8.47 -9.39 -33.53
C PHE A 389 -9.07 -10.72 -34.02
N PRO A 390 -9.78 -10.71 -35.16
CA PRO A 390 -10.23 -11.93 -35.82
C PRO A 390 -9.06 -12.87 -36.21
N PRO A 391 -9.26 -14.20 -36.23
CA PRO A 391 -8.24 -15.20 -36.61
C PRO A 391 -7.51 -14.95 -37.93
N ASP A 392 -8.19 -14.37 -38.91
CA ASP A 392 -7.71 -14.12 -40.27
C ASP A 392 -7.29 -12.67 -40.53
N ALA A 393 -7.33 -11.80 -39.50
CA ALA A 393 -6.99 -10.40 -39.65
C ALA A 393 -5.48 -10.23 -39.94
N PRO A 394 -5.10 -9.63 -41.09
CA PRO A 394 -3.70 -9.48 -41.46
C PRO A 394 -2.97 -8.55 -40.49
N MET A 395 -1.68 -8.80 -40.28
CA MET A 395 -0.82 -8.01 -39.38
C MET A 395 -1.33 -7.96 -37.93
N THR A 396 -2.00 -9.02 -37.48
CA THR A 396 -2.42 -9.18 -36.09
C THR A 396 -2.15 -10.60 -35.58
N ARG A 397 -2.04 -10.73 -34.26
CA ARG A 397 -2.06 -12.01 -33.54
C ARG A 397 -3.46 -12.23 -32.96
N PRO A 398 -4.16 -13.31 -33.34
CA PRO A 398 -5.52 -13.54 -32.89
C PRO A 398 -5.63 -14.02 -31.44
N GLU A 399 -4.50 -14.37 -30.80
CA GLU A 399 -4.42 -14.65 -29.37
C GLU A 399 -4.69 -13.42 -28.49
N ILE A 400 -4.53 -12.21 -29.02
CA ILE A 400 -4.60 -10.97 -28.25
C ILE A 400 -6.05 -10.68 -27.83
N PHE A 401 -6.30 -10.70 -26.51
CA PHE A 401 -7.55 -10.22 -25.91
C PHE A 401 -7.39 -8.77 -25.42
N VAL A 402 -6.28 -8.48 -24.74
CA VAL A 402 -5.89 -7.13 -24.32
C VAL A 402 -4.51 -6.82 -24.88
N MET A 403 -4.32 -5.60 -25.38
CA MET A 403 -3.01 -5.07 -25.74
C MET A 403 -2.70 -3.76 -25.02
N GLY A 404 -1.44 -3.33 -25.10
CA GLY A 404 -0.99 -2.07 -24.49
C GLY A 404 -0.79 -2.19 -22.99
N CYS A 405 -0.16 -3.28 -22.54
CA CYS A 405 0.28 -3.48 -21.16
C CYS A 405 1.80 -3.37 -21.05
N ARG A 406 2.31 -2.94 -19.89
CA ARG A 406 3.74 -2.87 -19.54
C ARG A 406 4.17 -4.12 -18.76
N ASN A 407 3.62 -4.30 -17.57
CA ASN A 407 3.81 -5.44 -16.69
C ASN A 407 2.47 -5.80 -16.00
N PRO A 408 1.56 -6.51 -16.70
CA PRO A 408 0.30 -6.98 -16.12
C PRO A 408 0.59 -8.18 -15.19
N PHE A 409 1.07 -7.90 -13.98
CA PHE A 409 1.78 -8.89 -13.17
C PHE A 409 0.85 -9.96 -12.56
N ARG A 410 -0.34 -9.57 -12.11
CA ARG A 410 -1.39 -10.50 -11.63
C ARG A 410 -2.71 -10.17 -12.29
N ILE A 411 -3.32 -11.19 -12.89
CA ILE A 411 -4.62 -11.11 -13.57
C ILE A 411 -5.65 -11.92 -12.79
N SER A 412 -6.89 -11.46 -12.79
CA SER A 412 -8.03 -12.16 -12.19
C SER A 412 -9.25 -12.03 -13.09
N VAL A 413 -10.13 -13.03 -13.09
CA VAL A 413 -11.42 -12.98 -13.77
C VAL A 413 -12.54 -12.93 -12.73
N ASP A 414 -13.49 -12.03 -12.91
CA ASP A 414 -14.76 -12.07 -12.18
C ASP A 414 -15.60 -13.23 -12.73
N GLU A 415 -15.82 -14.27 -11.93
CA GLU A 415 -16.57 -15.46 -12.35
C GLU A 415 -18.05 -15.19 -12.67
N ARG A 416 -18.61 -14.07 -12.21
CA ARG A 416 -20.00 -13.71 -12.44
C ARG A 416 -20.20 -12.93 -13.73
N THR A 417 -19.27 -12.03 -14.05
CA THR A 417 -19.39 -11.12 -15.20
C THR A 417 -18.49 -11.51 -16.37
N GLY A 418 -17.41 -12.26 -16.12
CA GLY A 418 -16.36 -12.56 -17.09
C GLY A 418 -15.37 -11.40 -17.29
N THR A 419 -15.47 -10.34 -16.49
CA THR A 419 -14.57 -9.18 -16.56
C THR A 419 -13.17 -9.54 -16.10
N VAL A 420 -12.16 -9.10 -16.84
CA VAL A 420 -10.74 -9.31 -16.49
C VAL A 420 -10.21 -8.09 -15.76
N TYR A 421 -9.60 -8.31 -14.59
CA TYR A 421 -8.91 -7.29 -13.81
C TYR A 421 -7.42 -7.61 -13.75
N TRP A 422 -6.58 -6.57 -13.70
CA TRP A 422 -5.15 -6.75 -13.47
C TRP A 422 -4.51 -5.53 -12.84
N GLY A 423 -3.42 -5.77 -12.11
CA GLY A 423 -2.51 -4.70 -11.70
C GLY A 423 -1.40 -4.52 -12.71
N GLU A 424 -1.06 -3.26 -12.96
CA GLU A 424 -0.12 -2.83 -13.97
C GLU A 424 0.96 -1.97 -13.31
N VAL A 425 2.20 -2.44 -13.35
CA VAL A 425 3.35 -1.69 -12.79
C VAL A 425 3.85 -0.71 -13.86
N GLY A 426 3.81 0.59 -13.57
CA GLY A 426 4.21 1.63 -14.52
C GLY A 426 5.68 2.04 -14.43
N PRO A 427 6.10 3.06 -15.20
CA PRO A 427 7.47 3.54 -15.23
C PRO A 427 7.79 4.44 -14.02
N ASP A 428 9.04 4.89 -13.87
CA ASP A 428 9.58 5.41 -12.61
C ASP A 428 9.68 6.94 -12.47
N ALA A 429 9.23 7.70 -13.47
CA ALA A 429 9.28 9.15 -13.46
C ALA A 429 8.57 9.69 -12.20
N ARG A 430 9.29 10.50 -11.41
CA ARG A 430 8.80 11.01 -10.12
C ARG A 430 7.92 12.24 -10.26
N SER A 431 7.99 12.93 -11.39
CA SER A 431 7.26 14.17 -11.64
C SER A 431 6.87 14.28 -13.11
N LEU A 432 5.85 15.09 -13.38
CA LEU A 432 5.49 15.54 -14.71
C LEU A 432 6.69 16.21 -15.38
N ASN A 433 6.92 15.92 -16.65
CA ASN A 433 7.81 16.69 -17.51
C ASN A 433 7.04 17.07 -18.80
N PRO A 434 6.79 18.37 -19.07
CA PRO A 434 6.03 18.81 -20.25
C PRO A 434 6.56 18.32 -21.60
N GLU A 435 7.88 18.03 -21.67
CA GLU A 435 8.59 17.57 -22.86
C GLU A 435 8.59 16.04 -23.00
N ARG A 436 8.26 15.29 -21.95
CA ARG A 436 8.24 13.82 -21.94
C ARG A 436 6.85 13.25 -21.73
N GLY A 437 6.15 13.71 -20.70
CA GLY A 437 4.81 13.25 -20.32
C GLY A 437 4.58 13.20 -18.81
N PRO A 438 3.51 12.52 -18.37
CA PRO A 438 3.12 12.40 -16.96
C PRO A 438 4.19 11.68 -16.10
N PRO A 439 4.14 11.83 -14.76
CA PRO A 439 4.89 10.95 -13.87
C PRO A 439 4.44 9.50 -14.05
N GLY A 440 5.19 8.57 -13.48
CA GLY A 440 4.81 7.17 -13.42
C GLY A 440 3.57 6.94 -12.57
N TYR A 441 2.67 6.09 -13.06
CA TYR A 441 1.49 5.60 -12.34
C TYR A 441 1.48 4.07 -12.36
N ASP A 442 1.07 3.47 -11.26
CA ASP A 442 0.62 2.09 -11.26
C ASP A 442 -0.89 2.10 -11.38
N GLU A 443 -1.45 1.06 -11.97
CA GLU A 443 -2.86 1.01 -12.33
C GLU A 443 -3.51 -0.30 -11.90
N ILE A 444 -4.79 -0.21 -11.56
CA ILE A 444 -5.71 -1.35 -11.62
C ILE A 444 -6.57 -1.14 -12.85
N ASN A 445 -6.55 -2.12 -13.74
CA ASN A 445 -7.22 -2.09 -15.03
C ASN A 445 -8.39 -3.07 -15.07
N GLN A 446 -9.31 -2.83 -16.01
CA GLN A 446 -10.55 -3.58 -16.17
C GLN A 446 -10.88 -3.74 -17.66
N ALA A 447 -10.97 -4.97 -18.13
CA ALA A 447 -11.43 -5.32 -19.48
C ALA A 447 -12.77 -6.08 -19.41
N ARG A 448 -13.86 -5.33 -19.60
CA ARG A 448 -15.21 -5.89 -19.83
C ARG A 448 -15.38 -6.41 -21.25
N THR A 449 -14.56 -5.90 -22.16
CA THR A 449 -14.46 -6.31 -23.56
C THR A 449 -12.99 -6.25 -24.00
N PRO A 450 -12.59 -6.97 -25.06
CA PRO A 450 -11.25 -6.84 -25.64
C PRO A 450 -10.88 -5.39 -25.94
N GLY A 451 -9.61 -5.02 -25.81
CA GLY A 451 -9.22 -3.63 -25.98
C GLY A 451 -7.73 -3.34 -26.00
N ASN A 452 -7.41 -2.09 -26.36
CA ASN A 452 -6.08 -1.50 -26.21
C ASN A 452 -6.08 -0.61 -24.96
N PHE A 453 -5.16 -0.85 -24.03
CA PHE A 453 -5.04 -0.15 -22.74
C PHE A 453 -3.86 0.83 -22.71
N GLY A 454 -3.30 1.13 -23.88
CA GLY A 454 -2.62 2.39 -24.13
C GLY A 454 -1.10 2.39 -23.97
N TRP A 455 -0.48 1.51 -23.17
CA TRP A 455 0.98 1.46 -23.07
C TRP A 455 1.64 1.15 -24.43
N PRO A 456 2.73 1.83 -24.84
CA PRO A 456 3.50 2.85 -24.12
C PRO A 456 3.12 4.30 -24.48
N PHE A 457 1.97 4.51 -25.12
CA PHE A 457 1.53 5.81 -25.61
C PHE A 457 0.83 6.64 -24.51
N PHE A 458 0.13 5.95 -23.62
CA PHE A 458 -0.63 6.53 -22.51
C PHE A 458 -0.36 5.81 -21.21
N ILE A 459 -0.77 6.46 -20.12
CA ILE A 459 -0.81 5.90 -18.76
C ILE A 459 -1.98 6.49 -17.98
N SER A 460 -2.40 5.85 -16.90
CA SER A 460 -3.54 6.23 -16.05
C SER A 460 -4.82 6.38 -16.89
N ARG A 461 -5.59 7.45 -16.66
CA ARG A 461 -6.83 7.77 -17.37
C ARG A 461 -6.52 8.37 -18.75
N ASN A 462 -5.77 7.63 -19.58
CA ASN A 462 -5.29 8.04 -20.90
C ASN A 462 -4.45 9.33 -20.91
N LEU A 463 -3.64 9.57 -19.88
CA LEU A 463 -2.66 10.67 -19.89
C LEU A 463 -1.60 10.40 -20.96
N PRO A 464 -1.40 11.30 -21.93
CA PRO A 464 -0.54 11.03 -23.08
C PRO A 464 0.94 11.33 -22.77
N TYR A 465 1.82 10.45 -23.24
CA TYR A 465 3.23 10.81 -23.41
C TYR A 465 3.44 11.68 -24.65
N ARG A 466 4.63 12.28 -24.77
CA ARG A 466 5.08 12.97 -25.98
C ARG A 466 5.73 11.99 -26.95
N LYS A 467 5.61 12.25 -28.25
CA LYS A 467 6.41 11.59 -29.30
C LYS A 467 7.86 12.07 -29.25
N PHE A 468 8.58 11.67 -28.21
CA PHE A 468 9.93 12.15 -27.93
C PHE A 468 10.93 11.55 -28.93
N ASN A 469 11.71 12.40 -29.58
CA ASN A 469 12.76 11.97 -30.50
C ASN A 469 14.08 11.80 -29.73
N TYR A 470 14.55 10.55 -29.62
CA TYR A 470 15.77 10.21 -28.86
C TYR A 470 17.09 10.57 -29.60
N GLU A 471 17.05 10.94 -30.87
CA GLU A 471 18.22 11.42 -31.62
C GLU A 471 18.43 12.94 -31.45
N SER A 472 17.36 13.72 -31.60
CA SER A 472 17.40 15.18 -31.44
C SER A 472 17.14 15.65 -30.00
N LEU A 473 16.67 14.76 -29.13
CA LEU A 473 16.22 15.04 -27.76
C LEU A 473 15.11 16.10 -27.68
N GLN A 474 14.22 16.11 -28.68
CA GLN A 474 13.12 17.05 -28.77
C GLN A 474 11.76 16.37 -28.54
N ALA A 475 10.89 17.05 -27.81
CA ALA A 475 9.50 16.64 -27.67
C ALA A 475 8.73 16.84 -28.97
N GLY A 476 8.02 15.81 -29.40
CA GLY A 476 7.00 15.92 -30.44
C GLY A 476 5.61 16.24 -29.88
N GLU A 477 4.60 16.08 -30.73
CA GLU A 477 3.20 16.18 -30.33
C GLU A 477 2.82 15.10 -29.29
N SER A 478 1.74 15.35 -28.56
CA SER A 478 1.14 14.35 -27.67
C SER A 478 0.42 13.27 -28.47
N TRP A 479 0.34 12.07 -27.90
CA TRP A 479 -0.52 11.01 -28.43
C TRP A 479 -2.01 11.34 -28.29
N ASP A 480 -2.83 10.84 -29.23
CA ASP A 480 -4.30 10.94 -29.22
C ASP A 480 -4.91 9.55 -28.99
N ALA A 481 -5.59 9.39 -27.86
CA ALA A 481 -6.17 8.11 -27.43
C ALA A 481 -7.25 7.59 -28.39
N ALA A 482 -7.92 8.47 -29.13
CA ALA A 482 -8.96 8.08 -30.10
C ALA A 482 -8.36 7.64 -31.45
N SER A 483 -7.11 8.00 -31.75
CA SER A 483 -6.47 7.76 -33.05
C SER A 483 -4.98 7.44 -32.88
N VAL A 484 -4.67 6.35 -32.18
CA VAL A 484 -3.30 5.92 -31.91
C VAL A 484 -2.62 5.40 -33.18
N ARG A 485 -1.43 5.93 -33.49
CA ARG A 485 -0.67 5.58 -34.69
C ARG A 485 0.75 5.10 -34.39
N ASN A 486 0.96 3.79 -34.36
CA ASN A 486 2.28 3.21 -34.15
C ASN A 486 3.10 3.21 -35.45
N ASN A 487 3.90 4.26 -35.63
CA ASN A 487 4.80 4.43 -36.77
C ASN A 487 6.25 4.04 -36.46
N SER A 488 6.52 3.45 -35.30
CA SER A 488 7.87 3.00 -34.95
C SER A 488 8.44 2.11 -36.08
N PRO A 489 9.72 2.28 -36.45
CA PRO A 489 10.37 1.41 -37.43
C PRO A 489 10.45 -0.05 -36.98
N HIS A 490 10.26 -0.31 -35.68
CA HIS A 490 10.26 -1.64 -35.08
C HIS A 490 8.86 -2.27 -35.01
N ASN A 491 7.79 -1.55 -35.38
CA ASN A 491 6.45 -2.10 -35.44
C ASN A 491 6.24 -2.94 -36.70
N THR A 492 5.88 -4.21 -36.51
CA THR A 492 5.57 -5.17 -37.58
C THR A 492 4.08 -5.41 -37.78
N GLY A 493 3.24 -4.83 -36.92
CA GLY A 493 1.78 -4.96 -36.93
C GLY A 493 1.06 -3.79 -37.61
N LEU A 494 -0.17 -3.55 -37.16
CA LEU A 494 -0.98 -2.44 -37.62
C LEU A 494 -0.34 -1.10 -37.25
N LYS A 495 -0.42 -0.14 -38.18
CA LYS A 495 -0.04 1.25 -37.91
C LYS A 495 -1.13 2.06 -37.24
N VAL A 496 -2.39 1.72 -37.49
CA VAL A 496 -3.55 2.35 -36.84
C VAL A 496 -4.08 1.36 -35.82
N LEU A 497 -3.96 1.70 -34.54
CA LEU A 497 -4.35 0.82 -33.45
C LEU A 497 -5.80 1.11 -33.02
N PRO A 498 -6.46 0.15 -32.36
CA PRO A 498 -7.71 0.43 -31.64
C PRO A 498 -7.52 1.59 -30.63
N PRO A 499 -8.55 2.39 -30.37
CA PRO A 499 -8.51 3.45 -29.37
C PRO A 499 -8.05 2.94 -28.00
N ALA A 500 -7.28 3.76 -27.29
CA ALA A 500 -6.81 3.44 -25.94
C ALA A 500 -7.95 3.61 -24.91
N GLN A 501 -8.07 2.65 -24.00
CA GLN A 501 -9.01 2.66 -22.88
C GLN A 501 -8.31 3.11 -21.59
N PRO A 502 -8.98 3.93 -20.75
CA PRO A 502 -8.40 4.42 -19.52
C PRO A 502 -8.35 3.32 -18.45
N SER A 503 -7.43 3.47 -17.50
CA SER A 503 -7.42 2.62 -16.31
C SER A 503 -8.61 2.88 -15.39
N LEU A 504 -8.98 1.86 -14.59
CA LEU A 504 -10.05 1.97 -13.60
C LEU A 504 -9.59 2.78 -12.39
N ILE A 505 -8.42 2.42 -11.88
CA ILE A 505 -7.77 3.04 -10.72
C ILE A 505 -6.32 3.33 -11.10
N SER A 506 -5.78 4.45 -10.66
CA SER A 506 -4.36 4.75 -10.81
C SER A 506 -3.79 5.53 -9.64
N TYR A 507 -2.53 5.31 -9.33
CA TYR A 507 -1.83 6.02 -8.26
C TYR A 507 -0.34 6.17 -8.56
N THR A 508 0.26 7.22 -8.02
CA THR A 508 1.68 7.57 -8.24
C THR A 508 2.48 7.47 -6.94
N TYR A 509 3.77 7.80 -6.99
CA TYR A 509 4.69 7.79 -5.86
C TYR A 509 4.29 8.78 -4.75
N SER A 510 3.65 9.88 -5.15
CA SER A 510 3.08 10.91 -4.29
C SER A 510 1.59 10.65 -4.00
N HIS A 511 0.97 11.57 -3.25
CA HIS A 511 -0.43 11.47 -2.89
C HIS A 511 -1.32 11.39 -4.15
N SER A 512 -2.23 10.43 -4.16
CA SER A 512 -3.16 10.19 -5.26
C SER A 512 -4.59 10.47 -4.78
N PRO A 513 -5.21 11.60 -5.18
CA PRO A 513 -6.52 12.01 -4.66
C PRO A 513 -7.64 10.99 -4.88
N ASP A 514 -7.57 10.21 -5.96
CA ASP A 514 -8.56 9.17 -6.26
C ASP A 514 -8.40 7.90 -5.40
N THR A 515 -7.25 7.71 -4.75
CA THR A 515 -6.94 6.54 -3.90
C THR A 515 -6.08 6.90 -2.67
N PRO A 516 -6.56 7.82 -1.81
CA PRO A 516 -5.77 8.31 -0.68
C PRO A 516 -5.38 7.19 0.31
N LEU A 517 -6.20 6.15 0.41
CA LEU A 517 -6.00 5.00 1.30
C LEU A 517 -4.75 4.15 0.94
N LEU A 518 -4.26 4.24 -0.30
CA LEU A 518 -2.99 3.61 -0.67
C LEU A 518 -1.78 4.37 -0.13
N GLY A 519 -1.94 5.62 0.32
CA GLY A 519 -0.87 6.44 0.88
C GLY A 519 0.18 6.86 -0.16
N VAL A 520 1.42 7.07 0.30
CA VAL A 520 2.57 7.49 -0.50
C VAL A 520 3.70 6.46 -0.39
N GLY A 521 4.62 6.45 -1.35
CA GLY A 521 5.79 5.55 -1.34
C GLY A 521 5.93 4.76 -2.62
N GLY A 522 6.77 3.71 -2.57
CA GLY A 522 6.99 2.76 -3.67
C GLY A 522 5.68 2.23 -4.27
N ARG A 523 5.73 1.72 -5.50
CA ARG A 523 4.54 1.22 -6.19
C ARG A 523 4.81 -0.14 -6.81
N CYS A 524 3.86 -1.05 -6.65
CA CYS A 524 3.80 -2.29 -7.40
C CYS A 524 2.36 -2.83 -7.33
N ALA A 525 1.51 -2.37 -8.24
CA ALA A 525 0.09 -2.72 -8.30
C ALA A 525 -0.16 -4.16 -8.75
N MET A 526 -1.11 -4.79 -8.07
CA MET A 526 -1.66 -6.09 -8.41
C MET A 526 -3.17 -6.07 -8.17
N ALA A 527 -3.93 -6.83 -8.95
CA ALA A 527 -5.36 -6.98 -8.78
C ALA A 527 -5.68 -8.45 -8.51
N GLY A 528 -6.61 -8.68 -7.60
CA GLY A 528 -7.10 -10.00 -7.24
C GLY A 528 -8.59 -10.15 -7.58
N PRO A 529 -9.27 -11.10 -6.93
CA PRO A 529 -10.63 -11.49 -7.29
C PRO A 529 -11.69 -10.50 -6.81
N VAL A 530 -12.87 -10.60 -7.44
CA VAL A 530 -14.10 -9.97 -6.97
C VAL A 530 -14.85 -10.96 -6.09
N TYR A 531 -15.11 -10.59 -4.83
CA TYR A 531 -15.86 -11.43 -3.92
C TYR A 531 -17.37 -11.22 -4.07
N TYR A 532 -18.11 -12.32 -4.17
CA TYR A 532 -19.57 -12.35 -4.08
C TYR A 532 -19.98 -13.20 -2.90
N PHE A 533 -20.80 -12.64 -2.01
CA PHE A 533 -21.27 -13.40 -0.86
C PHE A 533 -22.33 -14.41 -1.30
N ASP A 534 -22.07 -15.69 -1.05
CA ASP A 534 -23.06 -16.74 -1.22
C ASP A 534 -23.71 -17.11 0.13
N PRO A 535 -25.00 -16.78 0.35
CA PRO A 535 -25.72 -17.19 1.56
C PRO A 535 -25.91 -18.70 1.67
N HIS A 536 -25.83 -19.45 0.57
CA HIS A 536 -26.00 -20.91 0.51
C HIS A 536 -24.70 -21.70 0.67
N LEU A 537 -23.55 -21.03 0.64
CA LEU A 537 -22.28 -21.67 0.91
C LEU A 537 -22.17 -22.01 2.41
N GLU A 538 -22.23 -23.29 2.73
CA GLU A 538 -22.03 -23.81 4.09
C GLU A 538 -20.54 -23.79 4.45
N SER A 539 -20.05 -22.62 4.86
CA SER A 539 -18.68 -22.40 5.30
C SER A 539 -18.64 -21.43 6.48
N THR A 540 -17.92 -21.82 7.54
CA THR A 540 -17.69 -20.96 8.71
C THR A 540 -16.51 -20.01 8.52
N VAL A 541 -15.74 -20.17 7.44
CA VAL A 541 -14.53 -19.39 7.15
C VAL A 541 -14.75 -18.35 6.04
N LYS A 542 -15.88 -18.40 5.34
CA LYS A 542 -16.19 -17.50 4.22
C LYS A 542 -16.18 -16.04 4.64
N LEU A 543 -15.70 -15.16 3.77
CA LEU A 543 -15.71 -13.73 4.02
C LEU A 543 -17.14 -13.21 4.25
N PRO A 544 -17.33 -12.24 5.14
CA PRO A 544 -18.66 -11.82 5.53
C PRO A 544 -19.35 -10.98 4.42
N VAL A 545 -20.69 -10.90 4.49
CA VAL A 545 -21.55 -10.31 3.43
C VAL A 545 -21.20 -8.87 3.06
N GLU A 546 -20.57 -8.14 3.97
CA GLU A 546 -20.14 -6.76 3.75
C GLU A 546 -19.05 -6.65 2.69
N PHE A 547 -18.35 -7.74 2.34
CA PHE A 547 -17.44 -7.81 1.20
C PHE A 547 -18.13 -8.13 -0.13
N ASP A 548 -19.42 -8.42 -0.14
CA ASP A 548 -20.14 -8.72 -1.39
C ASP A 548 -19.87 -7.64 -2.44
N ARG A 549 -19.58 -8.05 -3.67
CA ARG A 549 -19.24 -7.21 -4.83
C ARG A 549 -18.05 -6.27 -4.57
N HIS A 550 -17.02 -6.75 -3.90
CA HIS A 550 -15.77 -6.00 -3.79
C HIS A 550 -14.67 -6.61 -4.64
N LEU A 551 -14.02 -5.77 -5.45
CA LEU A 551 -12.75 -6.08 -6.07
C LEU A 551 -11.63 -5.91 -5.04
N PHE A 552 -10.85 -6.96 -4.82
CA PHE A 552 -9.62 -6.85 -4.05
C PHE A 552 -8.46 -6.42 -4.95
N PHE A 553 -7.68 -5.46 -4.49
CA PHE A 553 -6.45 -5.02 -5.15
C PHE A 553 -5.42 -4.65 -4.10
N TYR A 554 -4.14 -4.71 -4.46
CA TYR A 554 -3.07 -4.65 -3.49
C TYR A 554 -1.79 -4.07 -4.08
N ASP A 555 -0.96 -3.54 -3.19
CA ASP A 555 0.35 -3.00 -3.54
C ASP A 555 1.44 -3.73 -2.76
N TRP A 556 2.35 -4.34 -3.50
CA TRP A 556 3.45 -5.12 -2.93
C TRP A 556 4.47 -4.23 -2.21
N MET A 557 4.80 -3.05 -2.75
CA MET A 557 5.78 -2.13 -2.16
C MET A 557 5.29 -1.56 -0.83
N ARG A 558 4.00 -1.27 -0.73
CA ARG A 558 3.36 -0.62 0.43
C ARG A 558 2.81 -1.63 1.44
N GLY A 559 2.74 -2.92 1.07
CA GLY A 559 2.18 -3.95 1.95
C GLY A 559 0.70 -3.71 2.25
N ARG A 560 -0.06 -3.20 1.28
CA ARG A 560 -1.47 -2.80 1.48
C ARG A 560 -2.38 -3.65 0.62
N VAL A 561 -3.50 -4.08 1.20
CA VAL A 561 -4.62 -4.69 0.49
C VAL A 561 -5.82 -3.79 0.66
N LEU A 562 -6.56 -3.55 -0.41
CA LEU A 562 -7.75 -2.73 -0.45
C LEU A 562 -8.90 -3.52 -1.07
N ALA A 563 -10.11 -3.11 -0.72
CA ALA A 563 -11.35 -3.59 -1.31
C ALA A 563 -12.11 -2.41 -1.91
N ALA A 564 -12.37 -2.44 -3.22
CA ALA A 564 -13.21 -1.47 -3.91
C ALA A 564 -14.62 -2.06 -4.06
N LYS A 565 -15.63 -1.42 -3.46
CA LYS A 565 -17.04 -1.79 -3.70
C LYS A 565 -17.39 -1.40 -5.12
N LEU A 566 -17.90 -2.35 -5.90
CA LEU A 566 -18.35 -2.13 -7.26
C LEU A 566 -19.86 -1.91 -7.34
N ASP A 567 -20.30 -1.00 -8.20
CA ASP A 567 -21.69 -0.87 -8.62
C ASP A 567 -22.06 -1.85 -9.75
N GLU A 568 -23.28 -1.72 -10.31
CA GLU A 568 -23.81 -2.57 -11.39
C GLU A 568 -23.07 -2.39 -12.73
N ASP A 569 -22.39 -1.27 -12.91
CA ASP A 569 -21.54 -0.99 -14.07
C ASP A 569 -20.06 -1.33 -13.77
N GLU A 570 -19.83 -2.09 -12.70
CA GLU A 570 -18.52 -2.53 -12.22
C GLU A 570 -17.55 -1.36 -11.97
N GLN A 571 -18.08 -0.18 -11.60
CA GLN A 571 -17.31 0.99 -11.22
C GLN A 571 -17.12 1.07 -9.70
N PRO A 572 -15.92 1.45 -9.20
CA PRO A 572 -15.69 1.67 -7.78
C PRO A 572 -16.53 2.82 -7.24
N ILE A 573 -17.35 2.55 -6.23
CA ILE A 573 -18.15 3.57 -5.52
C ILE A 573 -17.65 3.87 -4.11
N SER A 574 -16.83 2.98 -3.54
CA SER A 574 -16.11 3.24 -2.29
C SER A 574 -14.89 2.33 -2.19
N TYR A 575 -13.90 2.78 -1.44
CA TYR A 575 -12.68 2.03 -1.16
C TYR A 575 -12.53 1.85 0.34
N ARG A 576 -11.90 0.75 0.72
CA ARG A 576 -11.44 0.54 2.10
C ARG A 576 -10.12 -0.20 2.09
N ARG A 577 -9.24 0.12 3.03
CA ARG A 577 -8.12 -0.75 3.34
C ARG A 577 -8.63 -1.97 4.07
N ILE A 578 -8.05 -3.13 3.81
CA ILE A 578 -8.39 -4.39 4.48
C ILE A 578 -7.11 -5.02 5.01
N LEU A 579 -7.25 -5.93 5.96
CA LEU A 579 -6.13 -6.63 6.61
C LEU A 579 -5.11 -5.72 7.32
N SER A 580 -5.42 -4.43 7.51
CA SER A 580 -4.67 -3.55 8.39
C SER A 580 -4.60 -4.14 9.80
N GLY A 581 -3.39 -4.24 10.35
CA GLY A 581 -3.16 -4.84 11.67
C GLY A 581 -3.12 -6.37 11.71
N ILE A 582 -3.31 -7.06 10.58
CA ILE A 582 -3.18 -8.53 10.47
C ILE A 582 -1.74 -8.97 10.14
N GLY A 583 -0.87 -8.02 9.78
CA GLY A 583 0.55 -8.26 9.56
C GLY A 583 0.88 -8.93 8.22
N ILE A 584 0.15 -8.58 7.16
CA ILE A 584 0.42 -9.08 5.79
C ILE A 584 1.72 -8.48 5.25
N ARG A 585 2.65 -9.32 4.81
CA ARG A 585 3.96 -8.91 4.29
C ARG A 585 3.99 -8.96 2.77
N ARG A 586 3.97 -7.78 2.13
CA ARG A 586 4.11 -7.62 0.67
C ARG A 586 3.27 -8.65 -0.11
N PRO A 587 1.94 -8.45 -0.15
CA PRO A 587 1.05 -9.38 -0.84
C PRO A 587 1.47 -9.52 -2.30
N MET A 588 1.67 -10.77 -2.75
CA MET A 588 2.19 -11.11 -4.08
C MET A 588 1.10 -11.74 -4.97
N ASP A 589 0.15 -12.45 -4.36
CA ASP A 589 -0.95 -13.09 -5.06
C ASP A 589 -2.15 -13.30 -4.14
N LEU A 590 -3.36 -13.20 -4.68
CA LEU A 590 -4.65 -13.33 -3.96
C LEU A 590 -5.62 -14.20 -4.77
N GLU A 591 -6.23 -15.20 -4.14
CA GLU A 591 -7.22 -16.10 -4.77
C GLU A 591 -8.39 -16.37 -3.80
N LEU A 592 -9.61 -16.53 -4.33
CA LEU A 592 -10.74 -17.00 -3.51
C LEU A 592 -10.82 -18.53 -3.53
N GLY A 593 -10.91 -19.13 -2.35
CA GLY A 593 -11.13 -20.57 -2.24
C GLY A 593 -12.61 -20.96 -2.37
N PRO A 594 -12.90 -22.26 -2.62
CA PRO A 594 -14.27 -22.79 -2.69
C PRO A 594 -15.01 -22.71 -1.34
N ASP A 595 -14.29 -22.46 -0.26
CA ASP A 595 -14.80 -22.23 1.09
C ASP A 595 -15.17 -20.75 1.35
N GLY A 596 -15.00 -19.87 0.34
CA GLY A 596 -15.27 -18.45 0.43
C GLY A 596 -14.23 -17.65 1.23
N ALA A 597 -13.10 -18.28 1.62
CA ALA A 597 -11.98 -17.59 2.23
C ALA A 597 -11.03 -17.01 1.17
N LEU A 598 -10.22 -16.03 1.56
CA LEU A 598 -9.22 -15.42 0.68
C LEU A 598 -7.84 -16.01 0.97
N TYR A 599 -7.17 -16.55 -0.03
CA TYR A 599 -5.84 -17.16 0.04
C TYR A 599 -4.82 -16.18 -0.52
N LEU A 600 -3.65 -16.09 0.10
CA LEU A 600 -2.69 -15.03 -0.14
C LEU A 600 -1.24 -15.53 -0.09
N ILE A 601 -0.42 -15.05 -1.02
CA ILE A 601 1.04 -15.16 -0.94
C ILE A 601 1.61 -13.91 -0.27
N GLU A 602 2.41 -14.12 0.76
CA GLU A 602 3.24 -13.10 1.40
C GLU A 602 4.69 -13.30 0.96
N TRP A 603 5.25 -12.30 0.25
CA TRP A 603 6.61 -12.40 -0.27
C TRP A 603 7.68 -12.32 0.83
N GLY A 604 7.43 -11.55 1.88
CA GLY A 604 8.40 -11.26 2.95
C GLY A 604 9.12 -9.91 2.82
N THR A 605 10.09 -9.67 3.70
CA THR A 605 10.66 -8.33 3.96
C THR A 605 11.77 -7.91 2.99
N LYS A 606 12.50 -8.83 2.38
CA LYS A 606 13.58 -8.57 1.42
C LYS A 606 13.03 -8.36 0.02
N TYR A 607 13.67 -7.47 -0.73
CA TYR A 607 13.29 -7.16 -2.11
C TYR A 607 13.67 -8.28 -3.08
N ASN A 608 14.92 -8.76 -3.01
CA ASN A 608 15.51 -9.73 -3.96
C ASN A 608 15.22 -11.21 -3.64
N GLY A 609 14.17 -11.50 -2.87
CA GLY A 609 13.85 -12.87 -2.43
C GLY A 609 14.75 -13.38 -1.30
N GLY A 610 14.75 -14.70 -1.11
CA GLY A 610 15.45 -15.37 0.00
C GLY A 610 14.89 -14.97 1.37
N ASN A 611 13.58 -14.78 1.42
CA ASN A 611 12.85 -14.40 2.63
C ASN A 611 12.66 -15.60 3.55
N ASP A 612 13.05 -15.42 4.81
CA ASP A 612 12.77 -16.34 5.92
C ASP A 612 11.43 -16.02 6.61
N ASP A 613 10.75 -14.97 6.16
CA ASP A 613 9.46 -14.51 6.64
C ASP A 613 8.37 -14.46 5.56
N ALA A 614 8.58 -15.16 4.43
CA ALA A 614 7.55 -15.41 3.44
C ALA A 614 6.49 -16.39 3.99
N ALA A 615 5.28 -16.34 3.46
CA ALA A 615 4.22 -17.26 3.90
C ALA A 615 3.14 -17.49 2.83
N ILE A 616 2.47 -18.63 2.92
CA ILE A 616 1.19 -18.89 2.27
C ILE A 616 0.12 -18.82 3.35
N THR A 617 -0.86 -17.95 3.18
CA THR A 617 -1.87 -17.69 4.22
C THR A 617 -3.30 -17.74 3.70
N ARG A 618 -4.22 -18.08 4.61
CA ARG A 618 -5.66 -17.99 4.42
C ARG A 618 -6.22 -16.92 5.34
N ILE A 619 -7.02 -16.05 4.80
CA ILE A 619 -7.80 -15.03 5.48
C ILE A 619 -9.25 -15.51 5.54
N GLU A 620 -9.73 -15.68 6.76
CA GLU A 620 -11.06 -16.22 7.04
C GLU A 620 -11.84 -15.37 8.02
N ALA A 621 -13.17 -15.46 7.96
CA ALA A 621 -14.03 -14.91 8.99
C ALA A 621 -13.93 -15.68 10.30
N LEU A 622 -13.96 -14.99 11.44
CA LEU A 622 -14.09 -15.62 12.76
C LEU A 622 -15.55 -16.06 13.02
N PRO A 623 -15.79 -17.25 13.58
CA PRO A 623 -17.12 -17.67 14.01
C PRO A 623 -17.74 -16.68 15.02
N THR A 624 -19.06 -16.48 14.93
CA THR A 624 -19.79 -15.60 15.86
C THR A 624 -19.69 -16.15 17.30
N GLY A 625 -19.05 -15.39 18.19
CA GLY A 625 -18.89 -15.74 19.61
C GLY A 625 -17.52 -16.30 19.99
N GLU A 626 -16.65 -16.63 19.03
CA GLU A 626 -15.24 -16.92 19.31
C GLU A 626 -14.43 -15.62 19.38
N VAL A 627 -13.79 -15.39 20.52
CA VAL A 627 -12.63 -14.51 20.60
C VAL A 627 -11.49 -15.29 19.96
N ALA A 628 -10.73 -14.73 19.02
CA ALA A 628 -9.55 -15.41 18.50
C ALA A 628 -8.68 -15.84 19.70
N GLU A 629 -8.57 -17.15 19.97
CA GLU A 629 -7.71 -17.66 21.06
C GLU A 629 -6.22 -17.45 20.77
N ASN A 630 -5.90 -16.91 19.59
CA ASN A 630 -4.63 -16.29 19.24
C ASN A 630 -4.83 -14.86 18.73
N SER A 631 -5.76 -14.10 19.31
CA SER A 631 -5.50 -12.66 19.44
C SER A 631 -4.28 -12.60 20.36
N LEU A 632 -3.11 -12.67 19.73
CA LEU A 632 -2.01 -11.84 20.17
C LEU A 632 -2.67 -10.54 20.63
N PRO A 633 -2.26 -9.96 21.77
CA PRO A 633 -2.51 -8.54 21.90
C PRO A 633 -2.13 -7.93 20.54
N ILE A 634 -2.70 -6.80 20.15
CA ILE A 634 -1.82 -5.90 19.42
C ILE A 634 -0.74 -5.51 20.47
N THR A 635 0.15 -6.46 20.83
CA THR A 635 1.56 -6.24 20.73
C THR A 635 1.63 -5.58 19.38
N HIS A 636 2.20 -4.39 19.34
CA HIS A 636 3.11 -4.15 18.25
C HIS A 636 3.89 -5.47 18.12
N THR A 637 3.41 -6.42 17.29
CA THR A 637 4.29 -7.46 16.81
C THR A 637 5.36 -6.62 16.19
N ASP A 638 6.58 -6.93 16.58
CA ASP A 638 7.82 -6.23 16.28
C ASP A 638 8.09 -6.06 14.76
N ASP A 639 7.07 -6.04 13.90
CA ASP A 639 7.05 -5.43 12.56
C ASP A 639 7.05 -3.89 12.63
N ASP A 640 6.85 -3.32 13.83
CA ASP A 640 7.33 -1.99 14.22
C ASP A 640 8.78 -2.01 14.78
N ALA A 641 9.57 -3.11 14.65
CA ALA A 641 11.01 -3.10 14.98
C ALA A 641 11.87 -2.27 13.99
N PHE A 642 11.28 -1.19 13.52
CA PHE A 642 12.00 0.02 13.25
C PHE A 642 11.36 1.15 14.06
N THR A 643 11.36 1.00 15.39
CA THR A 643 10.78 1.94 16.37
C THR A 643 11.52 3.29 16.40
N GLY A 644 12.60 3.44 15.62
CA GLY A 644 13.57 4.51 15.80
C GLY A 644 14.33 4.39 17.13
N GLU A 645 13.89 3.56 18.08
CA GLU A 645 14.51 3.41 19.39
C GLU A 645 15.92 2.84 19.27
N ASP A 646 16.14 1.90 18.34
CA ASP A 646 17.48 1.38 18.04
C ASP A 646 18.40 2.44 17.44
N TYR A 647 17.85 3.37 16.64
CA TYR A 647 18.59 4.52 16.11
C TYR A 647 18.95 5.49 17.23
N TYR A 648 18.00 5.80 18.13
CA TYR A 648 18.23 6.66 19.28
C TYR A 648 19.20 6.03 20.30
N LYS A 649 19.15 4.70 20.51
CA LYS A 649 20.11 3.95 21.33
C LYS A 649 21.51 3.95 20.71
N ALA A 650 21.60 3.80 19.38
CA ALA A 650 22.86 3.80 18.66
C ALA A 650 23.55 5.18 18.67
N LEU A 651 22.82 6.30 18.81
CA LEU A 651 23.41 7.65 18.86
C LEU A 651 24.55 7.80 19.87
N ALA A 652 24.50 7.07 20.99
CA ALA A 652 25.54 7.12 22.02
C ALA A 652 26.87 6.47 21.59
N GLN A 653 26.86 5.67 20.52
CA GLN A 653 27.99 4.87 20.04
C GLN A 653 28.53 5.33 18.68
N GLY A 654 27.99 6.41 18.11
CA GLY A 654 28.36 6.87 16.77
C GLY A 654 29.82 7.34 16.66
N ASP A 655 30.51 6.89 15.61
CA ASP A 655 31.87 7.27 15.25
C ASP A 655 31.87 8.35 14.13
N PRO A 656 32.34 9.58 14.40
CA PRO A 656 32.38 10.64 13.41
C PRO A 656 33.31 10.37 12.22
N GLN A 657 34.33 9.51 12.34
CA GLN A 657 35.21 9.16 11.23
C GLN A 657 34.49 8.26 10.21
N ASN A 658 33.72 7.29 10.72
CA ASN A 658 32.86 6.46 9.88
C ASN A 658 31.76 7.29 9.24
N GLY A 659 31.15 8.21 10.00
CA GLY A 659 30.13 9.13 9.50
C GLY A 659 30.63 10.02 8.36
N GLU A 660 31.85 10.53 8.46
CA GLU A 660 32.47 11.28 7.36
C GLU A 660 32.69 10.40 6.12
N SER A 661 33.18 9.18 6.32
CA SER A 661 33.39 8.23 5.22
C SER A 661 32.08 7.87 4.53
N LEU A 662 31.01 7.62 5.30
CA LEU A 662 29.67 7.37 4.78
C LEU A 662 29.17 8.56 3.95
N LEU A 663 29.27 9.78 4.48
CA LEU A 663 28.80 10.98 3.79
C LEU A 663 29.52 11.20 2.44
N ARG A 664 30.83 10.91 2.37
CA ARG A 664 31.68 11.20 1.21
C ARG A 664 31.74 10.07 0.18
N ASN A 665 31.71 8.82 0.64
CA ASN A 665 32.07 7.66 -0.19
C ASN A 665 30.90 6.70 -0.43
N ALA A 666 29.80 6.79 0.33
CA ALA A 666 28.64 5.93 0.13
C ALA A 666 27.78 6.46 -1.05
N HIS A 667 28.03 5.92 -2.25
CA HIS A 667 27.32 6.30 -3.47
C HIS A 667 25.79 6.14 -3.36
N HIS A 668 25.32 5.20 -2.54
CA HIS A 668 23.89 4.97 -2.30
C HIS A 668 23.22 6.06 -1.43
N LEU A 669 23.99 6.90 -0.72
CA LEU A 669 23.46 8.01 0.08
C LEU A 669 23.47 9.34 -0.68
N SER A 670 24.54 9.61 -1.44
CA SER A 670 24.67 10.80 -2.30
C SER A 670 24.32 12.15 -1.65
N CYS A 671 24.47 12.29 -0.33
CA CYS A 671 24.03 13.48 0.41
C CYS A 671 24.64 14.79 -0.12
N LEU A 672 25.89 14.74 -0.62
CA LEU A 672 26.59 15.90 -1.17
C LEU A 672 26.03 16.38 -2.51
N ASN A 673 25.19 15.62 -3.21
CA ASN A 673 24.50 16.11 -4.41
C ASN A 673 23.55 17.26 -4.08
N CYS A 674 22.96 17.24 -2.88
CA CYS A 674 21.99 18.23 -2.43
C CYS A 674 22.58 19.20 -1.40
N HIS A 675 23.46 18.73 -0.53
CA HIS A 675 23.98 19.51 0.60
C HIS A 675 25.45 19.89 0.43
N ARG A 676 25.81 21.08 0.87
CA ARG A 676 27.18 21.59 0.83
C ARG A 676 27.98 21.22 2.08
N LEU A 677 29.22 20.78 1.89
CA LEU A 677 30.23 20.59 2.93
C LEU A 677 31.60 21.14 2.47
N GLY A 678 32.11 22.15 3.16
CA GLY A 678 33.23 22.97 2.70
C GLY A 678 32.90 23.65 1.37
N GLU A 679 33.77 23.48 0.38
CA GLU A 679 33.57 23.94 -1.00
C GLU A 679 32.89 22.89 -1.90
N GLN A 680 32.58 21.70 -1.39
CA GLN A 680 32.02 20.58 -2.16
C GLN A 680 30.50 20.44 -1.94
N GLY A 681 29.77 20.05 -2.98
CA GLY A 681 28.36 19.65 -2.91
C GLY A 681 27.34 20.70 -3.41
N GLY A 682 26.06 20.34 -3.31
CA GLY A 682 24.92 21.10 -3.84
C GLY A 682 24.33 22.17 -2.91
N VAL A 683 23.35 22.91 -3.41
CA VAL A 683 22.59 23.94 -2.65
C VAL A 683 21.08 23.66 -2.61
N ALA A 684 20.67 22.48 -3.07
CA ALA A 684 19.26 22.07 -3.07
C ALA A 684 18.74 21.78 -1.66
N GLY A 685 19.64 21.41 -0.74
CA GLY A 685 19.38 21.24 0.69
C GLY A 685 20.23 22.18 1.55
N PRO A 686 19.88 22.35 2.84
CA PRO A 686 20.61 23.23 3.75
C PRO A 686 22.07 22.78 3.94
N SER A 687 23.00 23.73 4.00
CA SER A 687 24.44 23.46 4.16
C SER A 687 24.76 22.64 5.42
N PHE A 688 25.70 21.69 5.31
CA PHE A 688 26.21 20.93 6.45
C PHE A 688 27.27 21.67 7.26
N ASN A 689 27.88 22.74 6.72
CA ASN A 689 29.02 23.43 7.34
C ASN A 689 28.79 23.82 8.81
N ASP A 690 27.57 24.20 9.15
CA ASP A 690 27.17 24.65 10.48
C ASP A 690 26.04 23.82 11.10
N VAL A 691 25.72 22.65 10.52
CA VAL A 691 24.51 21.90 10.91
C VAL A 691 24.54 21.46 12.38
N GLY A 692 25.71 21.16 12.93
CA GLY A 692 25.90 20.81 14.35
C GLY A 692 25.74 21.99 15.32
N LYS A 693 25.61 23.23 14.82
CA LYS A 693 25.12 24.39 15.60
C LYS A 693 23.61 24.51 15.56
N ARG A 694 22.98 24.08 14.45
CA ARG A 694 21.54 24.28 14.18
C ARG A 694 20.68 23.15 14.74
N LEU A 695 21.19 21.91 14.73
CA LEU A 695 20.45 20.71 15.12
C LEU A 695 21.26 19.90 16.15
N ASN A 696 20.58 19.36 17.15
CA ASN A 696 21.15 18.39 18.08
C ASN A 696 21.06 16.97 17.51
N ALA A 697 21.72 15.98 18.14
CA ALA A 697 21.80 14.62 17.61
C ALA A 697 20.41 13.96 17.36
N PRO A 698 19.42 14.06 18.26
CA PRO A 698 18.06 13.58 17.97
C PRO A 698 17.40 14.27 16.76
N ALA A 699 17.56 15.59 16.61
CA ALA A 699 16.98 16.34 15.50
C ALA A 699 17.68 16.07 14.16
N LEU A 700 19.00 15.85 14.18
CA LEU A 700 19.76 15.40 13.01
C LEU A 700 19.27 14.02 12.56
N LEU A 701 19.16 13.09 13.51
CA LEU A 701 18.68 11.74 13.23
C LEU A 701 17.28 11.75 12.62
N GLU A 702 16.38 12.54 13.19
CA GLU A 702 15.01 12.65 12.69
C GLU A 702 14.96 13.29 11.29
N ALA A 703 15.74 14.33 11.04
CA ALA A 703 15.80 14.96 9.71
C ALA A 703 16.33 14.00 8.62
N ILE A 704 17.20 13.04 8.99
CA ILE A 704 17.75 12.03 8.08
C ILE A 704 16.75 10.91 7.80
N LEU A 705 16.11 10.38 8.86
CA LEU A 705 15.21 9.25 8.73
C LEU A 705 13.83 9.67 8.20
N TYR A 706 13.39 10.89 8.52
CA TYR A 706 12.05 11.40 8.26
C TYR A 706 12.09 12.86 7.78
N PRO A 707 12.66 13.13 6.59
CA PRO A 707 12.92 14.49 6.11
C PRO A 707 11.67 15.37 5.92
N THR A 708 10.48 14.76 5.82
CA THR A 708 9.20 15.48 5.73
C THR A 708 8.62 15.86 7.10
N ARG A 709 9.11 15.27 8.21
CA ARG A 709 8.65 15.63 9.56
C ARG A 709 9.16 17.01 9.98
N THR A 710 10.43 17.30 9.68
CA THR A 710 11.08 18.56 10.07
C THR A 710 11.81 19.14 8.88
N ILE A 711 11.26 20.21 8.30
CA ILE A 711 11.81 20.86 7.11
C ILE A 711 12.43 22.20 7.49
N SER A 712 13.68 22.43 7.06
CA SER A 712 14.33 23.72 7.28
C SER A 712 13.60 24.84 6.53
N PRO A 713 13.41 26.04 7.12
CA PRO A 713 12.80 27.18 6.44
C PRO A 713 13.46 27.45 5.08
N GLY A 714 12.66 27.62 4.03
CA GLY A 714 13.14 27.83 2.67
C GLY A 714 13.50 26.57 1.88
N TYR A 715 13.20 25.36 2.39
CA TYR A 715 13.45 24.09 1.68
C TYR A 715 12.20 23.19 1.56
N GLY A 716 11.04 23.66 2.02
CA GLY A 716 9.78 22.92 1.93
C GLY A 716 8.96 23.30 0.71
N ILE A 717 8.57 22.30 -0.08
CA ILE A 717 7.66 22.48 -1.20
C ILE A 717 6.22 22.45 -0.68
N ILE A 718 5.42 23.40 -1.14
CA ILE A 718 3.99 23.46 -0.88
C ILE A 718 3.24 23.54 -2.20
N SER A 719 2.10 22.84 -2.28
CA SER A 719 1.13 22.94 -3.37
C SER A 719 -0.15 23.57 -2.83
N LEU A 720 -0.66 24.57 -3.53
CA LEU A 720 -1.85 25.32 -3.19
C LEU A 720 -2.87 25.20 -4.31
N THR A 721 -4.12 24.96 -3.95
CA THR A 721 -5.28 25.16 -4.82
C THR A 721 -5.90 26.50 -4.43
N LYS A 722 -6.00 27.42 -5.38
CA LYS A 722 -6.66 28.71 -5.17
C LYS A 722 -8.19 28.58 -5.25
N THR A 723 -8.91 29.57 -4.73
CA THR A 723 -10.38 29.64 -4.79
C THR A 723 -10.95 29.76 -6.20
N ASP A 724 -10.13 30.17 -7.17
CA ASP A 724 -10.43 30.13 -8.61
C ASP A 724 -10.05 28.80 -9.30
N HIS A 725 -9.72 27.78 -8.49
CA HIS A 725 -9.27 26.44 -8.89
C HIS A 725 -7.89 26.38 -9.57
N ASN A 726 -7.12 27.47 -9.58
CA ASN A 726 -5.74 27.42 -10.09
C ASN A 726 -4.79 26.77 -9.09
N LEU A 727 -3.90 25.89 -9.58
CA LEU A 727 -2.85 25.27 -8.79
C LEU A 727 -1.58 26.13 -8.80
N VAL A 728 -0.95 26.32 -7.64
CA VAL A 728 0.38 26.94 -7.51
C VAL A 728 1.25 26.03 -6.65
N SER A 729 2.43 25.66 -7.15
CA SER A 729 3.40 24.86 -6.38
C SER A 729 4.77 25.51 -6.39
N GLY A 730 5.44 25.52 -5.24
CA GLY A 730 6.74 26.16 -5.09
C GLY A 730 7.34 25.94 -3.71
N VAL A 731 8.53 26.50 -3.50
CA VAL A 731 9.20 26.48 -2.19
C VAL A 731 8.59 27.54 -1.29
N LEU A 732 8.07 27.17 -0.12
CA LEU A 732 7.59 28.13 0.86
C LEU A 732 8.78 28.93 1.42
N ILE A 733 8.78 30.23 1.13
CA ILE A 733 9.80 31.17 1.60
C ILE A 733 9.40 31.79 2.93
N GLU A 734 8.12 32.17 3.07
CA GLU A 734 7.60 32.87 4.24
C GLU A 734 6.08 32.66 4.36
N GLU A 735 5.57 32.59 5.59
CA GLU A 735 4.14 32.58 5.89
C GLU A 735 3.87 33.66 6.93
N THR A 736 2.94 34.56 6.61
CA THR A 736 2.45 35.61 7.51
C THR A 736 0.99 35.33 7.87
N GLU A 737 0.42 36.07 8.83
CA GLU A 737 -0.99 35.93 9.21
C GLU A 737 -2.00 36.17 8.07
N THR A 738 -1.56 36.74 6.94
CA THR A 738 -2.44 37.13 5.83
C THR A 738 -2.04 36.57 4.46
N ALA A 739 -0.83 36.04 4.31
CA ALA A 739 -0.35 35.54 3.01
C ALA A 739 0.81 34.54 3.12
N LEU A 740 0.96 33.72 2.08
CA LEU A 740 2.12 32.86 1.82
C LEU A 740 3.00 33.47 0.74
N LYS A 741 4.32 33.50 0.95
CA LYS A 741 5.32 33.82 -0.07
C LYS A 741 5.98 32.54 -0.53
N ILE A 742 5.85 32.25 -1.81
CA ILE A 742 6.23 30.99 -2.43
C ILE A 742 7.14 31.28 -3.62
N ASP A 743 8.27 30.59 -3.72
CA ASP A 743 9.15 30.67 -4.87
C ASP A 743 8.78 29.58 -5.87
N THR A 744 8.27 30.00 -7.03
CA THR A 744 7.75 29.11 -8.06
C THR A 744 8.76 28.96 -9.19
N PRO A 745 8.92 27.77 -9.79
CA PRO A 745 9.88 27.58 -10.90
C PRO A 745 9.59 28.44 -12.13
N ASP A 746 8.32 28.81 -12.37
CA ASP A 746 7.85 29.52 -13.56
C ASP A 746 7.79 31.06 -13.38
N ARG A 747 7.55 31.55 -12.15
CA ARG A 747 7.30 33.00 -11.90
C ARG A 747 8.22 33.60 -10.83
N GLY A 748 9.10 32.81 -10.23
CA GLY A 748 9.89 33.22 -9.08
C GLY A 748 8.99 33.48 -7.86
N SER A 749 9.44 34.36 -6.97
CA SER A 749 8.76 34.62 -5.71
C SER A 749 7.41 35.33 -5.89
N THR A 750 6.33 34.64 -5.53
CA THR A 750 4.95 35.09 -5.59
C THR A 750 4.33 35.09 -4.19
N THR A 751 3.58 36.14 -3.86
CA THR A 751 2.80 36.22 -2.61
C THR A 751 1.34 35.90 -2.88
N ILE A 752 0.77 34.94 -2.15
CA ILE A 752 -0.61 34.47 -2.27
C ILE A 752 -1.36 34.78 -0.97
N PRO A 753 -2.40 35.64 -1.00
CA PRO A 753 -3.24 35.90 0.16
C PRO A 753 -3.92 34.62 0.66
N LEU A 754 -3.98 34.41 1.98
CA LEU A 754 -4.59 33.20 2.56
C LEU A 754 -6.07 33.04 2.17
N GLY A 755 -6.80 34.15 2.01
CA GLY A 755 -8.21 34.14 1.57
C GLY A 755 -8.41 33.70 0.11
N GLU A 756 -7.34 33.61 -0.69
CA GLU A 756 -7.39 33.08 -2.05
C GLU A 756 -7.03 31.59 -2.11
N ILE A 757 -6.74 30.94 -0.99
CA ILE A 757 -6.35 29.53 -0.92
C ILE A 757 -7.57 28.70 -0.53
N ALA A 758 -8.01 27.81 -1.42
CA ALA A 758 -9.06 26.83 -1.14
C ALA A 758 -8.50 25.60 -0.41
N GLU A 759 -7.31 25.15 -0.81
CA GLU A 759 -6.64 23.97 -0.24
C GLU A 759 -5.12 24.16 -0.27
N ARG A 760 -4.42 23.55 0.68
CA ARG A 760 -2.95 23.48 0.67
C ARG A 760 -2.45 22.12 1.11
N SER A 761 -1.37 21.65 0.49
CA SER A 761 -0.62 20.49 0.96
C SER A 761 0.11 20.80 2.27
N GLY A 762 0.55 19.76 2.97
CA GLY A 762 1.64 19.90 3.94
C GLY A 762 2.94 20.33 3.25
N LEU A 763 3.93 20.78 4.02
CA LEU A 763 5.28 21.02 3.52
C LEU A 763 5.93 19.68 3.18
N MET A 764 6.48 19.57 1.98
CA MET A 764 7.17 18.38 1.48
C MET A 764 8.66 18.66 1.35
N SER A 765 9.48 17.70 1.76
CA SER A 765 10.94 17.76 1.55
C SER A 765 11.31 17.08 0.25
N THR A 766 12.26 17.64 -0.49
CA THR A 766 12.91 16.98 -1.64
C THR A 766 13.97 15.97 -1.21
N MET A 767 14.33 15.95 0.08
CA MET A 767 15.27 14.98 0.64
C MET A 767 14.60 13.60 0.74
N PRO A 768 15.22 12.54 0.20
CA PRO A 768 14.71 11.17 0.35
C PRO A 768 14.80 10.71 1.81
N ALA A 769 13.84 9.89 2.24
CA ALA A 769 13.89 9.29 3.56
C ALA A 769 14.93 8.17 3.62
N PHE A 770 15.82 8.20 4.60
CA PHE A 770 16.84 7.16 4.78
C PHE A 770 16.45 6.09 5.82
N LYS A 771 15.20 6.10 6.29
CA LYS A 771 14.63 5.02 7.11
C LYS A 771 14.65 3.70 6.31
N GLY A 772 15.29 2.68 6.86
CA GLY A 772 15.47 1.38 6.20
C GLY A 772 16.57 1.34 5.13
N VAL A 773 17.22 2.48 4.86
CA VAL A 773 18.39 2.59 3.96
C VAL A 773 19.69 2.59 4.77
N LEU A 774 19.74 3.35 5.86
CA LEU A 774 20.85 3.33 6.83
C LEU A 774 20.57 2.31 7.92
N THR A 775 21.56 1.57 8.39
CA THR A 775 21.49 0.82 9.67
C THR A 775 21.51 1.77 10.88
N PRO A 776 21.11 1.33 12.09
CA PRO A 776 21.17 2.17 13.29
C PRO A 776 22.57 2.72 13.58
N THR A 777 23.61 1.90 13.39
CA THR A 777 25.01 2.29 13.58
C THR A 777 25.45 3.31 12.52
N GLU A 778 25.17 3.08 11.24
CA GLU A 778 25.54 4.04 10.19
C GLU A 778 24.84 5.39 10.35
N ALA A 779 23.57 5.39 10.77
CA ALA A 779 22.86 6.62 11.09
C ALA A 779 23.46 7.33 12.31
N ALA A 780 23.85 6.59 13.34
CA ALA A 780 24.53 7.15 14.51
C ALA A 780 25.91 7.74 14.17
N ASP A 781 26.70 7.05 13.36
CA ASP A 781 28.00 7.50 12.86
C ASP A 781 27.85 8.79 12.04
N LEU A 782 26.89 8.82 11.12
CA LEU A 782 26.56 9.99 10.30
C LEU A 782 26.11 11.17 11.16
N VAL A 783 25.25 10.93 12.16
CA VAL A 783 24.79 11.97 13.10
C VAL A 783 25.95 12.48 13.96
N ALA A 784 26.87 11.61 14.40
CA ALA A 784 28.04 11.99 15.17
C ALA A 784 28.97 12.92 14.36
N PHE A 785 29.18 12.60 13.07
CA PHE A 785 29.95 13.46 12.17
C PHE A 785 29.26 14.81 11.94
N LEU A 786 27.99 14.81 11.53
CA LEU A 786 27.25 16.05 11.24
C LEU A 786 27.13 16.94 12.49
N GLY A 787 26.94 16.33 13.66
CA GLY A 787 26.93 17.03 14.95
C GLY A 787 28.28 17.65 15.36
N SER A 788 29.39 17.18 14.77
CA SER A 788 30.73 17.76 14.96
C SER A 788 30.96 19.03 14.12
N LEU A 789 30.17 19.24 13.06
CA LEU A 789 30.29 20.36 12.13
C LEU A 789 29.74 21.65 12.75
N LYS A 790 30.60 22.35 13.49
CA LYS A 790 30.27 23.56 14.24
C LYS A 790 30.99 24.81 13.72
N ALA A 791 31.79 24.74 12.66
CA ALA A 791 32.60 25.86 12.20
C ALA A 791 31.81 26.75 11.22
N SER A 792 31.84 28.07 11.45
CA SER A 792 31.58 29.03 10.38
C SER A 792 32.95 29.38 9.78
N GLN A 793 33.16 29.08 8.51
CA GLN A 793 34.13 29.83 7.70
C GLN A 793 33.38 30.87 6.90
#